data_AF-A0A7K7XA88-F1
#
_entry.id   AF-A0A7K7XA88-F1
#
_cell.length_a   1.000
_cell.length_b   1.000
_cell.length_c   1.000
_cell.angle_alpha   90.00
_cell.angle_beta   90.00
_cell.angle_gamma   90.00
#
_symmetry.space_group_name_H-M   'P 1'
#
loop_
_entity.id
_entity.type
_entity.pdbx_description
1 polymer ?
#
loop_
_entity_poly.entity_id
_entity_poly.type
_entity_poly.pdbx_seq_one_letter_code
_entity_poly.pdbx_strand_id
1 'polypeptide(L)'
;LVFIGHPEVFPLLLTAKTQKIFNCQADEDVTEENCFKCIKKEDVIQDLKTRANTSDFHPLKKVILEYPGEELLLVFDPKFQYGQNFYIVASEEAKENLLKLSATAKETGETEENREETLEVHKAWVSLGSEKEVEEESVKERDTKIKYKISRVRRKFGAPITFTDKNASDDKDSYAECTSYEDNTFSIKMIERDVGVQTVPKVRETSTQTKWTYPKNASTQYYTRQLSSEAKAEILSSETLKEFLTAVHIRMEIALQQNEIMDVFFDDWKALAEDKEGKPDVYLKAYQSFTDVQYLKNRTISCVRWHPTIYGIIALSAREQPSYEEQVNLSNKSLLHQSVILVLSFFDPICLQLVLKAPEDIYCFQFSPSDPNIIAGGCVDGQVVLWDISKHEEKLQSAKPVADEITDLSEDELTAAAVVTEASPMQVQQSSTEPSLVRHCAASSIPYSNKKPATDIQWLPRSSEDDQKGGTSENRDENYLQLVTCSPDCSILFWDIPSIEHRQKFLSEKIKEEKRSYMAPDVPDTDQDFDLSWKPLIKINLRERDTSTEYGPTRISLRELQYRYKTSGKAKSLSALRAPIKESPYTEMSASSSKNLEVLENISTNFFVGNEDGEVVYSDWKMKIDTNSKKPHSQKYALHTETINTLQNSPFFKDIFLSIGGQKFAIWKEGVTNGPILQSSCPAGRYTAGQWSLTRPGVFFIGRDNGNIDIWDLLKKTHEPSHFQNISKSIITFISPSSASAEQHFLAVSDDLGVLHILEICQTLCHPSSDE
;
A
#
# COMPACT_ATOMS: atom_id res chain seq x y z
N LEU A 1 14.43 -2.21 13.95
CA LEU A 1 15.04 -3.49 13.52
C LEU A 1 15.83 -3.19 12.25
N VAL A 2 17.15 -3.26 12.36
CA VAL A 2 18.11 -2.87 11.31
C VAL A 2 18.10 -3.94 10.23
N PHE A 3 17.75 -3.57 9.00
CA PHE A 3 17.87 -4.44 7.82
C PHE A 3 19.35 -4.67 7.54
N ILE A 4 19.85 -5.88 7.80
CA ILE A 4 21.08 -6.39 7.21
C ILE A 4 20.64 -7.07 5.91
N GLY A 5 20.38 -6.25 4.88
CA GLY A 5 20.00 -6.75 3.55
C GLY A 5 21.20 -6.62 2.62
N HIS A 6 21.83 -7.73 2.26
CA HIS A 6 22.65 -7.74 1.05
C HIS A 6 21.74 -7.39 -0.15
N PRO A 7 22.17 -6.52 -1.09
CA PRO A 7 21.33 -6.01 -2.17
C PRO A 7 20.82 -7.06 -3.18
N GLU A 8 21.23 -8.32 -3.03
CA GLU A 8 20.99 -9.41 -3.99
C GLU A 8 20.16 -10.57 -3.40
N VAL A 9 19.73 -10.46 -2.13
CA VAL A 9 18.98 -11.50 -1.42
C VAL A 9 17.57 -11.03 -1.10
N PHE A 10 16.58 -11.79 -1.56
CA PHE A 10 15.16 -11.46 -1.41
C PHE A 10 14.43 -12.51 -0.58
N PRO A 11 13.87 -12.15 0.60
CA PRO A 11 13.11 -13.10 1.41
C PRO A 11 11.80 -13.49 0.75
N LEU A 12 11.43 -14.77 0.86
CA LEU A 12 10.26 -15.37 0.22
C LEU A 12 9.54 -16.32 1.19
N LEU A 13 8.23 -16.15 1.32
CA LEU A 13 7.40 -17.09 2.07
C LEU A 13 6.83 -18.16 1.13
N LEU A 14 7.28 -19.40 1.25
CA LEU A 14 6.67 -20.52 0.50
C LEU A 14 5.66 -21.27 1.37
N THR A 15 4.42 -21.40 0.90
CA THR A 15 3.38 -22.21 1.54
C THR A 15 3.61 -23.71 1.29
N ALA A 16 3.05 -24.57 2.14
CA ALA A 16 3.21 -26.03 2.02
C ALA A 16 2.75 -26.59 0.66
N LYS A 17 1.77 -25.93 0.00
CA LYS A 17 1.32 -26.32 -1.35
C LYS A 17 2.39 -26.03 -2.40
N THR A 18 3.00 -24.85 -2.36
CA THR A 18 4.08 -24.47 -3.30
C THR A 18 5.36 -25.25 -3.03
N GLN A 19 5.67 -25.53 -1.76
CA GLN A 19 6.79 -26.41 -1.40
C GLN A 19 6.65 -27.80 -2.02
N LYS A 20 5.44 -28.38 -2.05
CA LYS A 20 5.18 -29.66 -2.72
C LYS A 20 5.30 -29.58 -4.25
N ILE A 21 4.87 -28.48 -4.86
CA ILE A 21 4.93 -28.29 -6.32
C ILE A 21 6.39 -28.26 -6.80
N PHE A 22 7.26 -27.55 -6.06
CA PHE A 22 8.68 -27.42 -6.40
C PHE A 22 9.58 -28.43 -5.68
N ASN A 23 9.00 -29.41 -4.99
CA ASN A 23 9.69 -30.43 -4.17
C ASN A 23 10.74 -29.82 -3.22
N CYS A 24 10.40 -28.72 -2.55
CA CYS A 24 11.25 -28.03 -1.58
C CYS A 24 10.64 -28.02 -0.18
N GLN A 25 10.05 -29.14 0.25
CA GLN A 25 9.48 -29.27 1.58
C GLN A 25 10.57 -29.16 2.66
N ALA A 26 10.34 -28.31 3.64
CA ALA A 26 11.21 -28.18 4.81
C ALA A 26 11.30 -29.52 5.56
N ASP A 27 12.52 -29.88 5.99
CA ASP A 27 12.85 -31.12 6.72
C ASP A 27 12.71 -32.44 5.94
N GLU A 28 12.20 -32.41 4.70
CA GLU A 28 12.15 -33.57 3.79
C GLU A 28 13.11 -33.41 2.60
N ASP A 29 12.91 -32.36 1.78
CA ASP A 29 13.66 -32.12 0.55
C ASP A 29 14.82 -31.13 0.76
N VAL A 30 14.69 -30.22 1.73
CA VAL A 30 15.67 -29.20 2.08
C VAL A 30 15.88 -29.22 3.60
N THR A 31 17.12 -29.46 4.04
CA THR A 31 17.49 -29.64 5.45
C THR A 31 18.55 -28.61 5.87
N GLU A 32 18.85 -28.48 7.17
CA GLU A 32 19.87 -27.53 7.65
C GLU A 32 21.28 -27.82 7.06
N GLU A 33 21.58 -29.08 6.71
CA GLU A 33 22.84 -29.49 6.08
C GLU A 33 22.84 -29.31 4.55
N ASN A 34 21.67 -29.41 3.90
CA ASN A 34 21.50 -29.19 2.46
C ASN A 34 20.40 -28.17 2.22
N CYS A 35 20.74 -26.90 2.49
CA CYS A 35 19.77 -25.82 2.63
C CYS A 35 19.35 -25.14 1.31
N PHE A 36 19.84 -25.57 0.15
CA PHE A 36 19.56 -24.90 -1.12
C PHE A 36 19.08 -25.85 -2.22
N LYS A 37 18.23 -25.32 -3.10
CA LYS A 37 17.66 -26.03 -4.24
C LYS A 37 17.62 -25.15 -5.48
N CYS A 38 18.09 -25.67 -6.60
CA CYS A 38 17.95 -25.01 -7.90
C CYS A 38 16.57 -25.32 -8.52
N ILE A 39 15.87 -24.27 -8.95
CA ILE A 39 14.57 -24.36 -9.62
C ILE A 39 14.69 -23.68 -10.98
N LYS A 40 14.09 -24.27 -12.03
CA LYS A 40 14.07 -23.67 -13.36
C LYS A 40 13.18 -22.44 -13.39
N LYS A 41 13.65 -21.38 -14.02
CA LYS A 41 12.92 -20.12 -14.18
C LYS A 41 11.63 -20.34 -14.96
N GLU A 42 11.63 -21.21 -15.97
CA GLU A 42 10.45 -21.54 -16.77
C GLU A 42 9.32 -22.14 -15.93
N ASP A 43 9.66 -23.01 -14.96
CA ASP A 43 8.68 -23.67 -14.10
C ASP A 43 8.03 -22.66 -13.14
N VAL A 44 8.81 -21.69 -12.63
CA VAL A 44 8.31 -20.59 -11.80
C VAL A 44 7.45 -19.62 -12.62
N ILE A 45 7.82 -19.33 -13.86
CA ILE A 45 7.02 -18.50 -14.77
C ILE A 45 5.71 -19.20 -15.16
N GLN A 46 5.74 -20.52 -15.38
CA GLN A 46 4.53 -21.30 -15.62
C GLN A 46 3.62 -21.29 -14.39
N ASP A 47 4.18 -21.43 -13.19
CA ASP A 47 3.43 -21.35 -11.94
C ASP A 47 2.81 -19.97 -11.71
N LEU A 48 3.55 -18.90 -12.01
CA LEU A 48 3.04 -17.52 -11.99
C LEU A 48 1.93 -17.28 -13.03
N LYS A 49 1.92 -18.03 -14.14
CA LYS A 49 0.86 -17.98 -15.16
C LYS A 49 -0.37 -18.80 -14.79
N THR A 50 -0.19 -19.94 -14.12
CA THR A 50 -1.28 -20.84 -13.76
C THR A 50 -1.97 -20.43 -12.46
N ARG A 51 -1.23 -19.93 -11.47
CA ARG A 51 -1.75 -19.54 -10.15
C ARG A 51 -1.82 -18.02 -9.91
N ALA A 52 -1.34 -17.20 -10.85
CA ALA A 52 -1.42 -15.74 -10.85
C ALA A 52 -1.11 -15.08 -9.49
N ASN A 53 -2.10 -14.49 -8.81
CA ASN A 53 -1.94 -13.80 -7.52
C ASN A 53 -1.83 -14.78 -6.33
N THR A 54 -2.15 -16.06 -6.55
CA THR A 54 -2.10 -17.15 -5.57
C THR A 54 -0.73 -17.86 -5.55
N SER A 55 0.17 -17.54 -6.48
CA SER A 55 1.55 -18.05 -6.45
C SER A 55 2.36 -17.29 -5.41
N ASP A 56 3.05 -18.03 -4.54
CA ASP A 56 3.90 -17.46 -3.50
C ASP A 56 5.08 -16.64 -4.09
N PHE A 57 5.43 -16.85 -5.37
CA PHE A 57 6.46 -16.08 -6.09
C PHE A 57 5.97 -14.73 -6.62
N HIS A 58 4.67 -14.42 -6.51
CA HIS A 58 4.08 -13.19 -7.04
C HIS A 58 4.74 -11.89 -6.54
N PRO A 59 5.09 -11.74 -5.23
CA PRO A 59 5.75 -10.52 -4.73
C PRO A 59 7.11 -10.24 -5.38
N LEU A 60 7.80 -11.28 -5.86
CA LEU A 60 9.12 -11.20 -6.51
C LEU A 60 9.05 -11.34 -8.04
N LYS A 61 7.85 -11.24 -8.64
CA LYS A 61 7.65 -11.42 -10.10
C LYS A 61 8.58 -10.55 -10.96
N LYS A 62 8.78 -9.28 -10.60
CA LYS A 62 9.68 -8.36 -11.34
C LYS A 62 11.13 -8.84 -11.29
N VAL A 63 11.61 -9.21 -10.09
CA VAL A 63 12.96 -9.71 -9.84
C VAL A 63 13.23 -11.01 -10.61
N ILE A 64 12.26 -11.93 -10.62
CA ILE A 64 12.36 -13.22 -11.33
C ILE A 64 12.40 -13.02 -12.85
N LEU A 65 11.62 -12.08 -13.40
CA LEU A 65 11.62 -11.80 -14.84
C LEU A 65 12.94 -11.15 -15.29
N GLU A 66 13.48 -10.23 -14.50
CA GLU A 66 14.74 -9.51 -14.76
C GLU A 66 16.00 -10.37 -14.54
N TYR A 67 15.91 -11.49 -13.82
CA TYR A 67 17.04 -12.40 -13.57
C TYR A 67 17.62 -12.97 -14.89
N PRO A 68 18.93 -12.84 -15.15
CA PRO A 68 19.53 -13.20 -16.44
C PRO A 68 19.66 -14.71 -16.69
N GLY A 69 19.65 -15.55 -15.65
CA GLY A 69 19.88 -17.00 -15.76
C GLY A 69 18.62 -17.86 -15.93
N GLU A 70 18.83 -19.10 -16.38
CA GLU A 70 17.76 -20.10 -16.57
C GLU A 70 17.34 -20.80 -15.26
N GLU A 71 18.22 -20.80 -14.24
CA GLU A 71 17.98 -21.47 -12.96
C GLU A 71 18.15 -20.52 -11.78
N LEU A 72 17.13 -20.47 -10.93
CA LEU A 72 17.08 -19.69 -9.70
C LEU A 72 17.52 -20.55 -8.52
N LEU A 73 18.31 -19.97 -7.60
CA LEU A 73 18.71 -20.62 -6.36
C LEU A 73 17.74 -20.23 -5.24
N LEU A 74 17.01 -21.23 -4.74
CA LEU A 74 16.13 -21.10 -3.57
C LEU A 74 16.87 -21.63 -2.35
N VAL A 75 16.94 -20.86 -1.26
CA VAL A 75 17.61 -21.26 -0.02
C VAL A 75 16.62 -21.28 1.13
N PHE A 76 16.62 -22.35 1.91
CA PHE A 76 15.85 -22.52 3.13
C PHE A 76 16.58 -21.86 4.30
N ASP A 77 15.86 -21.02 5.03
CA ASP A 77 16.37 -20.26 6.18
C ASP A 77 15.70 -20.74 7.48
N PRO A 78 16.20 -21.82 8.10
CA PRO A 78 15.60 -22.36 9.34
C PRO A 78 15.73 -21.39 10.52
N LYS A 79 16.64 -20.41 10.44
CA LYS A 79 16.93 -19.44 11.51
C LYS A 79 16.22 -18.10 11.29
N PHE A 80 15.45 -17.95 10.21
CA PHE A 80 14.75 -16.72 9.83
C PHE A 80 15.67 -15.48 9.86
N GLN A 81 16.93 -15.63 9.43
CA GLN A 81 17.89 -14.52 9.36
C GLN A 81 17.39 -13.39 8.44
N TYR A 82 16.69 -13.74 7.36
CA TYR A 82 16.07 -12.78 6.44
C TYR A 82 14.56 -12.61 6.65
N GLY A 83 14.02 -13.13 7.77
CA GLY A 83 12.65 -12.88 8.22
C GLY A 83 11.54 -13.72 7.59
N GLN A 84 11.85 -14.57 6.59
CA GLN A 84 10.92 -15.53 5.98
C GLN A 84 11.55 -16.94 5.93
N ASN A 85 10.75 -17.96 5.61
CA ASN A 85 11.20 -19.36 5.62
C ASN A 85 12.14 -19.73 4.46
N PHE A 86 12.09 -19.00 3.34
CA PHE A 86 13.02 -19.12 2.22
C PHE A 86 13.54 -17.75 1.78
N TYR A 87 14.59 -17.75 0.97
CA TYR A 87 15.01 -16.57 0.20
C TYR A 87 15.56 -16.97 -1.17
N ILE A 88 15.50 -16.03 -2.11
CA ILE A 88 16.03 -16.18 -3.48
C ILE A 88 17.26 -15.27 -3.63
N VAL A 89 18.26 -15.77 -4.36
CA VAL A 89 19.43 -15.01 -4.79
C VAL A 89 19.21 -14.53 -6.22
N ALA A 90 19.21 -13.22 -6.44
CA ALA A 90 18.87 -12.60 -7.73
C ALA A 90 20.09 -12.22 -8.59
N SER A 91 21.29 -12.70 -8.25
CA SER A 91 22.53 -12.47 -8.99
C SER A 91 23.23 -13.80 -9.31
N GLU A 92 23.67 -13.97 -10.56
CA GLU A 92 24.40 -15.18 -10.99
C GLU A 92 25.77 -15.28 -10.29
N GLU A 93 26.43 -14.16 -10.04
CA GLU A 93 27.71 -14.12 -9.34
C GLU A 93 27.56 -14.62 -7.89
N ALA A 94 26.51 -14.19 -7.19
CA ALA A 94 26.21 -14.65 -5.83
C ALA A 94 25.77 -16.12 -5.80
N LYS A 95 24.98 -16.57 -6.79
CA LYS A 95 24.61 -17.99 -6.95
C LYS A 95 25.87 -18.86 -7.10
N GLU A 96 26.81 -18.48 -7.97
CA GLU A 96 28.05 -19.22 -8.17
C GLU A 96 28.94 -19.24 -6.92
N ASN A 97 29.04 -18.13 -6.20
CA ASN A 97 29.85 -18.03 -4.99
C ASN A 97 29.33 -18.93 -3.87
N LEU A 98 28.00 -18.99 -3.66
CA LEU A 98 27.38 -19.88 -2.68
C LEU A 98 27.58 -21.36 -3.05
N LEU A 99 27.46 -21.71 -4.34
CA LEU A 99 27.73 -23.06 -4.81
C LEU A 99 29.21 -23.46 -4.63
N LYS A 100 30.15 -22.55 -4.92
CA LYS A 100 31.60 -22.77 -4.75
C LYS A 100 32.00 -22.98 -3.28
N LEU A 101 31.40 -22.23 -2.34
CA LEU A 101 31.62 -22.38 -0.89
C LEU A 101 31.12 -23.74 -0.37
N SER A 102 29.99 -24.24 -0.88
CA SER A 102 29.47 -25.57 -0.51
C SER A 102 30.33 -26.72 -1.04
N ALA A 103 30.94 -26.56 -2.22
CA ALA A 103 31.85 -27.54 -2.80
C ALA A 103 33.17 -27.62 -2.02
N THR A 104 33.69 -26.49 -1.52
CA THR A 104 34.90 -26.46 -0.68
C THR A 104 34.65 -27.02 0.72
N ALA A 105 33.46 -26.85 1.29
CA ALA A 105 33.09 -27.42 2.59
C ALA A 105 32.99 -28.96 2.55
N LYS A 106 32.55 -29.54 1.43
CA LYS A 106 32.46 -31.01 1.24
C LYS A 106 33.82 -31.69 1.09
N GLU A 107 34.86 -30.98 0.64
CA GLU A 107 36.23 -31.55 0.53
C GLU A 107 37.00 -31.55 1.86
N THR A 108 36.54 -30.80 2.88
CA THR A 108 37.20 -30.71 4.19
C THR A 108 36.54 -31.55 5.31
N GLY A 109 35.54 -32.37 4.99
CA GLY A 109 34.75 -33.14 5.97
C GLY A 109 35.01 -34.64 6.05
N GLU A 110 35.82 -35.22 5.17
CA GLU A 110 36.13 -36.67 5.20
C GLU A 110 37.57 -36.90 5.68
N THR A 111 37.77 -36.82 6.99
CA THR A 111 38.87 -37.52 7.64
C THR A 111 38.38 -38.03 8.99
N GLU A 112 38.42 -39.36 9.11
CA GLU A 112 38.15 -40.18 10.29
C GLU A 112 36.68 -40.50 10.62
N GLU A 113 36.24 -41.70 10.22
CA GLU A 113 35.77 -42.70 11.20
C GLU A 113 35.77 -44.12 10.62
N ASN A 114 36.38 -45.04 11.39
CA ASN A 114 36.47 -46.48 11.16
C ASN A 114 35.09 -47.14 11.07
N ARG A 115 34.86 -47.98 10.04
CA ARG A 115 33.96 -49.13 10.16
C ARG A 115 34.54 -50.37 9.49
N GLU A 116 34.82 -51.35 10.33
CA GLU A 116 35.24 -52.72 10.04
C GLU A 116 34.15 -53.46 9.23
N GLU A 117 34.54 -54.09 8.12
CA GLU A 117 33.71 -55.08 7.43
C GLU A 117 33.76 -56.41 8.21
N THR A 118 32.61 -56.84 8.72
CA THR A 118 32.42 -58.16 9.34
C THR A 118 32.64 -59.29 8.32
N LEU A 119 33.69 -60.08 8.51
CA LEU A 119 33.92 -61.35 7.81
C LEU A 119 32.98 -62.44 8.38
N GLU A 120 32.13 -63.02 7.55
CA GLU A 120 31.33 -64.20 7.89
C GLU A 120 32.25 -65.44 8.06
N VAL A 121 32.19 -66.08 9.24
CA VAL A 121 32.96 -67.31 9.52
C VAL A 121 32.16 -68.53 9.04
N HIS A 122 32.64 -69.20 7.99
CA HIS A 122 32.09 -70.48 7.54
C HIS A 122 32.29 -71.58 8.60
N LYS A 123 31.26 -72.40 8.87
CA LYS A 123 31.36 -73.57 9.75
C LYS A 123 32.26 -74.65 9.11
N ALA A 124 33.08 -75.31 9.93
CA ALA A 124 33.96 -76.39 9.48
C ALA A 124 33.18 -77.62 8.98
N TRP A 125 33.68 -78.24 7.91
CA TRP A 125 33.12 -79.45 7.31
C TRP A 125 33.18 -80.63 8.28
N VAL A 126 32.08 -81.39 8.39
CA VAL A 126 32.00 -82.61 9.21
C VAL A 126 31.95 -83.82 8.28
N SER A 127 32.99 -84.63 8.34
CA SER A 127 33.08 -85.90 7.62
C SER A 127 32.06 -86.93 8.10
N LEU A 128 31.48 -87.67 7.14
CA LEU A 128 30.63 -88.84 7.39
C LEU A 128 31.28 -90.16 6.91
N GLY A 129 32.61 -90.19 6.72
CA GLY A 129 33.40 -91.41 6.52
C GLY A 129 33.66 -91.83 5.06
N SER A 130 33.01 -91.21 4.07
CA SER A 130 33.17 -91.56 2.64
C SER A 130 34.50 -91.13 2.04
N GLU A 131 35.18 -90.16 2.64
CA GLU A 131 36.44 -89.60 2.13
C GLU A 131 37.61 -90.60 2.13
N LYS A 132 37.57 -91.61 3.00
CA LYS A 132 38.61 -92.64 3.06
C LYS A 132 38.62 -93.52 1.83
N GLU A 133 37.44 -93.93 1.36
CA GLU A 133 37.29 -94.72 0.14
C GLU A 133 37.70 -93.90 -1.10
N VAL A 134 37.36 -92.61 -1.13
CA VAL A 134 37.73 -91.71 -2.22
C VAL A 134 39.24 -91.44 -2.27
N GLU A 135 39.91 -91.30 -1.12
CA GLU A 135 41.37 -91.15 -1.08
C GLU A 135 42.10 -92.42 -1.54
N GLU A 136 41.60 -93.61 -1.19
CA GLU A 136 42.20 -94.90 -1.57
C GLU A 136 42.11 -95.16 -3.09
N GLU A 137 41.03 -94.73 -3.74
CA GLU A 137 40.87 -94.84 -5.19
C GLU A 137 41.52 -93.68 -5.98
N SER A 138 42.04 -92.65 -5.30
CA SER A 138 42.62 -91.48 -5.96
C SER A 138 44.03 -91.73 -6.52
N VAL A 139 44.21 -91.54 -7.83
CA VAL A 139 45.50 -91.69 -8.50
C VAL A 139 46.40 -90.48 -8.23
N LYS A 140 47.54 -90.68 -7.55
CA LYS A 140 48.54 -89.62 -7.25
C LYS A 140 49.66 -89.62 -8.30
N GLU A 141 49.88 -88.51 -9.02
CA GLU A 141 51.03 -88.32 -9.91
C GLU A 141 52.34 -88.32 -9.10
N ARG A 142 53.34 -89.12 -9.50
CA ARG A 142 54.58 -89.35 -8.73
C ARG A 142 55.86 -88.71 -9.29
N ASP A 143 55.79 -87.90 -10.35
CA ASP A 143 57.02 -87.39 -11.00
C ASP A 143 57.28 -85.90 -10.75
N THR A 144 58.47 -85.59 -10.21
CA THR A 144 58.95 -84.22 -9.93
C THR A 144 59.33 -83.48 -11.21
N LYS A 145 58.73 -82.31 -11.48
CA LYS A 145 59.00 -81.48 -12.67
C LYS A 145 60.15 -80.49 -12.43
N ILE A 146 61.15 -80.45 -13.32
CA ILE A 146 62.32 -79.55 -13.23
C ILE A 146 61.99 -78.16 -13.80
N LYS A 147 62.46 -77.07 -13.15
CA LYS A 147 62.37 -75.67 -13.64
C LYS A 147 63.76 -75.06 -13.81
N TYR A 148 64.00 -74.38 -14.93
CA TYR A 148 65.23 -73.60 -15.17
C TYR A 148 64.97 -72.08 -15.09
N LYS A 149 65.97 -71.30 -14.66
CA LYS A 149 65.95 -69.83 -14.63
C LYS A 149 67.24 -69.28 -15.24
N ILE A 150 67.11 -68.51 -16.33
CA ILE A 150 68.24 -67.85 -17.01
C ILE A 150 68.22 -66.36 -16.64
N SER A 151 69.37 -65.76 -16.38
CA SER A 151 69.50 -64.33 -16.05
C SER A 151 70.72 -63.70 -16.72
N ARG A 152 70.67 -62.39 -16.98
CA ARG A 152 71.75 -61.61 -17.62
C ARG A 152 71.96 -60.29 -16.87
N VAL A 153 73.18 -59.77 -16.88
CA VAL A 153 73.55 -58.55 -16.15
C VAL A 153 72.95 -57.30 -16.82
N ARG A 154 72.29 -56.42 -16.03
CA ARG A 154 71.45 -55.30 -16.47
C ARG A 154 72.10 -54.34 -17.46
N ARG A 155 73.39 -54.01 -17.31
CA ARG A 155 74.12 -53.12 -18.23
C ARG A 155 74.25 -53.66 -19.67
N LYS A 156 73.97 -54.95 -19.88
CA LYS A 156 73.99 -55.60 -21.20
C LYS A 156 72.59 -55.80 -21.78
N PHE A 157 71.55 -55.25 -21.16
CA PHE A 157 70.19 -55.25 -21.71
C PHE A 157 70.11 -54.18 -22.81
N GLY A 158 69.63 -54.54 -23.99
CA GLY A 158 69.47 -53.61 -25.12
C GLY A 158 70.75 -53.25 -25.88
N ALA A 159 71.92 -53.76 -25.48
CA ALA A 159 73.14 -53.64 -26.30
C ALA A 159 72.97 -54.45 -27.60
N PRO A 160 73.46 -53.97 -28.76
CA PRO A 160 73.37 -54.69 -30.02
C PRO A 160 74.08 -56.04 -29.88
N ILE A 161 73.35 -57.12 -30.14
CA ILE A 161 73.88 -58.49 -30.14
C ILE A 161 74.03 -58.91 -31.58
N THR A 162 75.27 -59.16 -31.99
CA THR A 162 75.54 -59.94 -33.21
C THR A 162 75.43 -61.41 -32.84
N PHE A 163 74.39 -62.07 -33.36
CA PHE A 163 74.28 -63.51 -33.28
C PHE A 163 75.21 -64.13 -34.31
N THR A 164 75.93 -65.17 -33.90
CA THR A 164 76.72 -66.03 -34.78
C THR A 164 76.23 -67.44 -34.56
N ASP A 165 75.94 -68.16 -35.64
CA ASP A 165 75.65 -69.59 -35.55
C ASP A 165 76.91 -70.31 -35.06
N LYS A 166 76.80 -70.98 -33.91
CA LYS A 166 77.84 -71.86 -33.37
C LYS A 166 77.42 -73.30 -33.60
N ASN A 167 78.34 -74.12 -34.10
CA ASN A 167 78.06 -75.53 -34.30
C ASN A 167 78.12 -76.26 -32.95
N ALA A 168 77.22 -77.23 -32.73
CA ALA A 168 77.07 -77.92 -31.45
C ALA A 168 78.30 -78.78 -31.05
N SER A 169 79.26 -78.93 -31.95
CA SER A 169 80.53 -79.64 -31.78
C SER A 169 81.65 -78.80 -31.13
N ASP A 170 81.50 -77.47 -31.05
CA ASP A 170 82.62 -76.57 -30.76
C ASP A 170 82.90 -76.35 -29.25
N ASP A 171 82.01 -76.81 -28.35
CA ASP A 171 82.21 -76.80 -26.90
C ASP A 171 81.79 -78.15 -26.28
N LYS A 172 82.66 -78.73 -25.45
CA LYS A 172 82.55 -80.10 -24.91
C LYS A 172 81.29 -80.42 -24.09
N ASP A 173 80.56 -79.40 -23.62
CA ASP A 173 79.51 -79.57 -22.60
C ASP A 173 78.08 -79.30 -23.11
N SER A 174 77.85 -79.34 -24.44
CA SER A 174 76.59 -78.84 -25.04
C SER A 174 75.61 -79.92 -25.53
N TYR A 175 75.92 -81.22 -25.47
CA TYR A 175 75.02 -82.28 -25.95
C TYR A 175 75.20 -83.62 -25.21
N ALA A 176 74.08 -84.28 -24.87
CA ALA A 176 74.02 -85.66 -24.38
C ALA A 176 72.89 -86.42 -25.09
N GLU A 177 73.23 -87.47 -25.83
CA GLU A 177 72.28 -88.34 -26.53
C GLU A 177 71.89 -89.53 -25.64
N CYS A 178 70.60 -89.85 -25.55
CA CYS A 178 70.10 -90.94 -24.71
C CYS A 178 69.15 -91.83 -25.54
N THR A 179 69.60 -93.02 -25.93
CA THR A 179 68.78 -94.00 -26.67
C THR A 179 68.29 -95.11 -25.74
N SER A 180 67.06 -95.57 -25.94
CA SER A 180 66.41 -96.59 -25.11
C SER A 180 66.86 -98.01 -25.46
N TYR A 181 67.01 -98.87 -24.45
CA TYR A 181 67.27 -100.31 -24.59
C TYR A 181 66.11 -101.12 -23.96
N GLU A 182 65.61 -102.15 -24.66
CA GLU A 182 64.53 -103.01 -24.18
C GLU A 182 65.08 -104.13 -23.27
N ASP A 183 64.62 -104.17 -22.02
CA ASP A 183 65.00 -105.19 -21.04
C ASP A 183 63.88 -106.25 -20.90
N ASN A 184 64.20 -107.49 -21.28
CA ASN A 184 63.26 -108.62 -21.33
C ASN A 184 63.01 -109.29 -19.96
N THR A 185 63.50 -108.72 -18.86
CA THR A 185 63.46 -109.36 -17.54
C THR A 185 62.07 -109.39 -16.87
N PHE A 186 61.04 -108.78 -17.47
CA PHE A 186 59.71 -108.61 -16.84
C PHE A 186 58.55 -109.08 -17.74
N SER A 187 58.38 -110.40 -17.92
CA SER A 187 57.20 -110.98 -18.60
C SER A 187 56.38 -111.90 -17.67
N ILE A 188 55.51 -111.33 -16.84
CA ILE A 188 54.54 -112.09 -16.03
C ILE A 188 53.20 -112.11 -16.77
N LYS A 189 52.64 -113.32 -17.02
CA LYS A 189 51.33 -113.51 -17.67
C LYS A 189 50.18 -113.40 -16.67
N MET A 190 49.32 -112.40 -16.84
CA MET A 190 48.10 -112.18 -16.04
C MET A 190 46.90 -112.89 -16.71
N ILE A 191 46.22 -113.80 -15.98
CA ILE A 191 45.18 -114.70 -16.53
C ILE A 191 43.76 -114.15 -16.32
N GLU A 192 43.50 -113.48 -15.20
CA GLU A 192 42.18 -112.97 -14.87
C GLU A 192 42.28 -111.47 -14.62
N ARG A 193 41.35 -110.72 -15.25
CA ARG A 193 41.32 -109.28 -15.20
C ARG A 193 39.86 -108.86 -15.09
N ASP A 194 39.48 -108.36 -13.93
CA ASP A 194 38.19 -107.70 -13.78
C ASP A 194 38.20 -106.40 -14.60
N VAL A 195 37.21 -106.27 -15.50
CA VAL A 195 37.05 -105.11 -16.37
C VAL A 195 35.60 -104.63 -16.28
N GLY A 196 35.39 -103.46 -15.70
CA GLY A 196 34.14 -102.71 -15.80
C GLY A 196 34.18 -101.75 -17.00
N VAL A 197 33.12 -101.73 -17.83
CA VAL A 197 32.98 -100.78 -18.95
C VAL A 197 31.84 -99.80 -18.64
N GLN A 198 32.17 -98.50 -18.57
CA GLN A 198 31.20 -97.43 -18.40
C GLN A 198 31.01 -96.69 -19.74
N THR A 199 29.77 -96.69 -20.27
CA THR A 199 29.38 -96.16 -21.59
C THR A 199 28.96 -94.68 -21.60
N VAL A 200 29.32 -93.93 -20.55
CA VAL A 200 29.10 -92.47 -20.48
C VAL A 200 30.42 -91.78 -20.82
N PRO A 201 30.44 -90.76 -21.71
CA PRO A 201 31.66 -89.99 -21.97
C PRO A 201 32.18 -89.42 -20.66
N LYS A 202 33.51 -89.45 -20.46
CA LYS A 202 34.14 -88.91 -19.24
C LYS A 202 33.70 -87.46 -19.04
N VAL A 203 32.85 -87.22 -18.05
CA VAL A 203 32.44 -85.87 -17.66
C VAL A 203 33.54 -85.32 -16.77
N ARG A 204 34.09 -84.16 -17.14
CA ARG A 204 35.08 -83.44 -16.33
C ARG A 204 34.37 -82.29 -15.63
N GLU A 205 34.31 -82.34 -14.31
CA GLU A 205 33.91 -81.17 -13.53
C GLU A 205 34.97 -80.08 -13.72
N THR A 206 34.53 -78.92 -14.20
CA THR A 206 35.37 -77.73 -14.34
C THR A 206 34.76 -76.64 -13.49
N SER A 207 35.42 -76.30 -12.40
CA SER A 207 35.10 -75.11 -11.60
C SER A 207 35.81 -73.91 -12.21
N THR A 208 35.06 -72.87 -12.55
CA THR A 208 35.62 -71.56 -12.94
C THR A 208 35.35 -70.55 -11.84
N GLN A 209 36.41 -70.05 -11.22
CA GLN A 209 36.34 -68.91 -10.32
C GLN A 209 36.96 -67.70 -11.05
N THR A 210 36.16 -66.68 -11.32
CA THR A 210 36.66 -65.42 -11.90
C THR A 210 37.51 -64.71 -10.85
N LYS A 211 38.77 -64.43 -11.18
CA LYS A 211 39.60 -63.54 -10.36
C LYS A 211 38.99 -62.14 -10.45
N TRP A 212 38.51 -61.59 -9.33
CA TRP A 212 38.03 -60.21 -9.29
C TRP A 212 39.22 -59.27 -9.50
N THR A 213 39.42 -58.84 -10.75
CA THR A 213 40.31 -57.71 -11.05
C THR A 213 39.51 -56.44 -10.85
N TYR A 214 40.08 -55.44 -10.19
CA TYR A 214 39.49 -54.11 -10.09
C TYR A 214 40.00 -53.28 -11.27
N PRO A 215 39.30 -53.23 -12.43
CA PRO A 215 39.67 -52.31 -13.49
C PRO A 215 39.54 -50.89 -12.95
N LYS A 216 40.66 -50.17 -12.81
CA LYS A 216 40.63 -48.74 -12.52
C LYS A 216 40.41 -48.01 -13.85
N ASN A 217 39.27 -47.36 -14.00
CA ASN A 217 39.03 -46.46 -15.12
C ASN A 217 40.10 -45.35 -15.06
N ALA A 218 40.85 -45.18 -16.15
CA ALA A 218 41.80 -44.10 -16.31
C ALA A 218 41.32 -43.20 -17.46
N SER A 219 40.92 -41.97 -17.14
CA SER A 219 40.68 -40.91 -18.11
C SER A 219 41.84 -39.92 -18.08
N THR A 220 42.16 -39.33 -19.22
CA THR A 220 43.14 -38.23 -19.30
C THR A 220 42.40 -36.97 -19.68
N GLN A 221 42.48 -35.95 -18.82
CA GLN A 221 42.00 -34.60 -19.12
C GLN A 221 43.21 -33.71 -19.38
N TYR A 222 43.21 -32.97 -20.48
CA TYR A 222 44.27 -32.02 -20.80
C TYR A 222 43.96 -30.67 -20.16
N TYR A 223 44.99 -30.05 -19.60
CA TYR A 223 44.95 -28.65 -19.17
C TYR A 223 45.90 -27.83 -20.05
N THR A 224 45.62 -26.54 -20.18
CA THR A 224 46.53 -25.62 -20.88
C THR A 224 47.88 -25.63 -20.16
N ARG A 225 48.96 -25.74 -20.94
CA ARG A 225 50.32 -25.74 -20.38
C ARG A 225 50.62 -24.39 -19.76
N GLN A 226 50.66 -24.33 -18.44
CA GLN A 226 51.11 -23.14 -17.73
C GLN A 226 52.65 -23.09 -17.77
N LEU A 227 53.20 -21.95 -18.20
CA LEU A 227 54.63 -21.69 -18.14
C LEU A 227 55.07 -21.56 -16.68
N SER A 228 56.24 -22.09 -16.33
CA SER A 228 56.85 -21.85 -15.02
C SER A 228 57.15 -20.37 -14.84
N SER A 229 57.22 -19.91 -13.59
CA SER A 229 57.58 -18.52 -13.25
C SER A 229 58.91 -18.09 -13.88
N GLU A 230 59.89 -19.00 -13.91
CA GLU A 230 61.20 -18.78 -14.53
C GLU A 230 61.10 -18.60 -16.05
N ALA A 231 60.36 -19.47 -16.74
CA ALA A 231 60.17 -19.37 -18.19
C ALA A 231 59.39 -18.09 -18.57
N LYS A 232 58.44 -17.65 -17.74
CA LYS A 232 57.76 -16.36 -17.93
C LYS A 232 58.73 -15.18 -17.83
N ALA A 233 59.61 -15.19 -16.83
CA ALA A 233 60.60 -14.12 -16.65
C ALA A 233 61.58 -14.07 -17.83
N GLU A 234 62.03 -15.23 -18.31
CA GLU A 234 62.90 -15.32 -19.49
C GLU A 234 62.22 -14.74 -20.75
N ILE A 235 60.96 -15.12 -21.01
CA ILE A 235 60.18 -14.61 -22.15
C ILE A 235 59.93 -13.11 -22.02
N LEU A 236 59.58 -12.61 -20.83
CA LEU A 236 59.37 -11.18 -20.59
C LEU A 236 60.66 -10.35 -20.78
N SER A 237 61.82 -10.96 -20.51
CA SER A 237 63.11 -10.33 -20.73
C SER A 237 63.59 -10.38 -22.19
N SER A 238 62.96 -11.23 -23.02
CA SER A 238 63.36 -11.47 -24.41
C SER A 238 63.26 -10.22 -25.28
N GLU A 239 64.30 -9.99 -26.07
CA GLU A 239 64.38 -8.86 -27.01
C GLU A 239 63.35 -9.01 -28.15
N THR A 240 63.06 -10.25 -28.57
CA THR A 240 62.05 -10.56 -29.59
C THR A 240 60.63 -10.16 -29.16
N LEU A 241 60.31 -10.30 -27.87
CA LEU A 241 59.02 -9.87 -27.33
C LEU A 241 58.94 -8.35 -27.28
N LYS A 242 60.04 -7.67 -26.90
CA LYS A 242 60.09 -6.21 -26.87
C LYS A 242 59.89 -5.62 -28.27
N GLU A 243 60.56 -6.16 -29.29
CA GLU A 243 60.38 -5.74 -30.68
C GLU A 243 58.92 -5.93 -31.14
N PHE A 244 58.32 -7.09 -30.85
CA PHE A 244 56.92 -7.36 -31.13
C PHE A 244 55.98 -6.37 -30.42
N LEU A 245 56.18 -6.13 -29.12
CA LEU A 245 55.38 -5.19 -28.34
C LEU A 245 55.51 -3.76 -28.88
N THR A 246 56.71 -3.31 -29.27
CA THR A 246 56.89 -1.98 -29.87
C THR A 246 56.17 -1.85 -31.22
N ALA A 247 56.14 -2.91 -32.03
CA ALA A 247 55.42 -2.92 -33.29
C ALA A 247 53.89 -2.93 -33.10
N VAL A 248 53.38 -3.65 -32.10
CA VAL A 248 51.94 -3.77 -31.81
C VAL A 248 51.42 -2.57 -31.02
N HIS A 249 52.24 -1.96 -30.16
CA HIS A 249 51.89 -0.80 -29.34
C HIS A 249 51.25 0.30 -30.19
N ILE A 250 51.86 0.64 -31.33
CA ILE A 250 51.37 1.69 -32.23
C ILE A 250 49.95 1.38 -32.73
N ARG A 251 49.66 0.11 -33.04
CA ARG A 251 48.32 -0.30 -33.51
C ARG A 251 47.27 -0.19 -32.40
N MET A 252 47.66 -0.55 -31.18
CA MET A 252 46.77 -0.43 -30.02
C MET A 252 46.54 1.02 -29.62
N GLU A 253 47.57 1.86 -29.67
CA GLU A 253 47.51 3.29 -29.39
C GLU A 253 46.55 4.01 -30.36
N ILE A 254 46.61 3.70 -31.65
CA ILE A 254 45.68 4.26 -32.64
C ILE A 254 44.23 3.86 -32.32
N ALA A 255 43.98 2.60 -31.93
CA ALA A 255 42.64 2.14 -31.58
C ALA A 255 42.12 2.81 -30.30
N LEU A 256 42.98 3.01 -29.29
CA LEU A 256 42.64 3.71 -28.06
C LEU A 256 42.33 5.19 -28.32
N GLN A 257 43.16 5.88 -29.12
CA GLN A 257 42.91 7.27 -29.51
C GLN A 257 41.58 7.40 -30.25
N GLN A 258 41.25 6.47 -31.15
CA GLN A 258 39.97 6.49 -31.86
C GLN A 258 38.78 6.37 -30.90
N ASN A 259 38.87 5.49 -29.90
CA ASN A 259 37.82 5.33 -28.90
C ASN A 259 37.69 6.55 -27.96
N GLU A 260 38.80 7.22 -27.64
CA GLU A 260 38.79 8.41 -26.78
C GLU A 260 38.29 9.66 -27.50
N ILE A 261 38.59 9.80 -28.80
CA ILE A 261 38.13 10.95 -29.61
C ILE A 261 36.61 10.98 -29.73
N MET A 262 35.97 9.83 -29.92
CA MET A 262 34.52 9.75 -30.07
C MET A 262 33.99 8.35 -29.79
N ASP A 263 33.07 8.25 -28.83
CA ASP A 263 32.30 7.04 -28.60
C ASP A 263 31.14 6.97 -29.62
N VAL A 264 31.29 6.13 -30.65
CA VAL A 264 30.28 5.93 -31.70
C VAL A 264 29.01 5.24 -31.16
N PHE A 265 29.09 4.62 -30.00
CA PHE A 265 27.98 3.89 -29.39
C PHE A 265 27.26 4.69 -28.30
N PHE A 266 27.71 5.92 -28.03
CA PHE A 266 27.03 6.79 -27.09
C PHE A 266 25.68 7.24 -27.66
N ASP A 267 24.61 6.94 -26.91
CA ASP A 267 23.25 7.32 -27.29
C ASP A 267 22.91 8.69 -26.69
N ASP A 268 23.12 9.74 -27.51
CA ASP A 268 22.81 11.12 -27.15
C ASP A 268 21.34 11.30 -26.74
N TRP A 269 20.41 10.53 -27.32
CA TRP A 269 18.98 10.63 -26.99
C TRP A 269 18.67 10.11 -25.61
N LYS A 270 19.33 9.02 -25.19
CA LYS A 270 19.24 8.49 -23.83
C LYS A 270 19.90 9.43 -22.81
N ALA A 271 20.99 10.09 -23.18
CA ALA A 271 21.65 11.06 -22.31
C ALA A 271 20.87 12.37 -22.17
N LEU A 272 20.09 12.76 -23.19
CA LEU A 272 19.22 13.93 -23.19
C LEU A 272 17.82 13.66 -22.62
N ALA A 273 17.48 12.40 -22.34
CA ALA A 273 16.26 12.01 -21.65
C ALA A 273 16.31 12.38 -20.16
N GLU A 274 16.44 13.67 -19.86
CA GLU A 274 15.76 14.20 -18.69
C GLU A 274 14.28 14.13 -19.03
N ASP A 275 13.52 13.31 -18.30
CA ASP A 275 12.05 13.31 -18.31
C ASP A 275 11.53 14.67 -17.80
N LYS A 276 11.80 15.73 -18.55
CA LYS A 276 11.03 16.97 -18.50
C LYS A 276 9.73 16.63 -19.18
N GLU A 277 8.89 15.87 -18.49
CA GLU A 277 7.47 15.82 -18.78
C GLU A 277 7.03 17.25 -19.07
N GLY A 278 6.54 17.49 -20.29
CA GLY A 278 6.09 18.81 -20.70
C GLY A 278 5.17 19.35 -19.61
N LYS A 279 5.27 20.66 -19.29
CA LYS A 279 4.52 21.30 -18.19
C LYS A 279 3.12 20.68 -18.11
N PRO A 280 2.82 19.87 -17.08
CA PRO A 280 1.54 19.20 -17.02
C PRO A 280 0.45 20.25 -17.05
N ASP A 281 -0.46 20.13 -18.02
CA ASP A 281 -1.58 21.05 -18.15
C ASP A 281 -2.38 21.02 -16.84
N VAL A 282 -2.46 22.17 -16.19
CA VAL A 282 -3.19 22.33 -14.94
C VAL A 282 -4.64 22.59 -15.32
N TYR A 283 -5.52 21.58 -15.31
CA TYR A 283 -6.95 21.75 -15.52
C TYR A 283 -7.74 20.84 -14.58
N LEU A 284 -9.02 21.14 -14.33
CA LEU A 284 -9.92 20.26 -13.61
C LEU A 284 -10.61 19.36 -14.63
N LYS A 285 -10.45 18.05 -14.51
CA LYS A 285 -11.03 17.10 -15.45
C LYS A 285 -12.46 16.79 -15.02
N ALA A 286 -13.44 16.99 -15.89
CA ALA A 286 -14.82 16.64 -15.56
C ALA A 286 -14.96 15.14 -15.36
N TYR A 287 -15.43 14.73 -14.18
CA TYR A 287 -15.65 13.33 -13.82
C TYR A 287 -17.12 12.95 -14.05
N GLN A 288 -18.04 13.67 -13.41
CA GLN A 288 -19.48 13.44 -13.53
C GLN A 288 -20.26 14.72 -13.25
N SER A 289 -21.51 14.81 -13.70
CA SER A 289 -22.44 15.87 -13.31
C SER A 289 -23.80 15.28 -12.96
N PHE A 290 -24.42 15.81 -11.91
CA PHE A 290 -25.69 15.34 -11.36
C PHE A 290 -26.75 16.42 -11.51
N THR A 291 -27.91 16.00 -12.02
CA THR A 291 -29.12 16.82 -12.12
C THR A 291 -30.31 15.94 -11.78
N ASP A 292 -31.04 16.28 -10.71
CA ASP A 292 -32.27 15.58 -10.35
C ASP A 292 -33.49 16.40 -10.79
N VAL A 293 -34.27 15.84 -11.70
CA VAL A 293 -35.47 16.50 -12.25
C VAL A 293 -36.59 16.59 -11.22
N GLN A 294 -36.62 15.72 -10.21
CA GLN A 294 -37.68 15.71 -9.18
C GLN A 294 -37.43 16.73 -8.08
N TYR A 295 -36.21 16.75 -7.54
CA TYR A 295 -35.88 17.56 -6.36
C TYR A 295 -35.03 18.80 -6.65
N LEU A 296 -34.29 18.87 -7.76
CA LEU A 296 -33.37 19.98 -8.06
C LEU A 296 -33.86 20.90 -9.20
N LYS A 297 -34.94 20.54 -9.90
CA LYS A 297 -35.46 21.36 -10.99
C LYS A 297 -35.89 22.74 -10.50
N ASN A 298 -35.34 23.79 -11.12
CA ASN A 298 -35.58 25.20 -10.77
C ASN A 298 -35.22 25.56 -9.31
N ARG A 299 -34.33 24.79 -8.68
CA ARG A 299 -33.83 25.08 -7.34
C ARG A 299 -32.33 25.34 -7.38
N THR A 300 -31.90 26.24 -6.51
CA THR A 300 -30.50 26.58 -6.35
C THR A 300 -29.89 25.72 -5.26
N ILE A 301 -28.77 25.05 -5.55
CA ILE A 301 -28.04 24.28 -4.55
C ILE A 301 -27.46 25.25 -3.50
N SER A 302 -27.79 25.03 -2.23
CA SER A 302 -27.41 25.91 -1.13
C SER A 302 -26.13 25.46 -0.43
N CYS A 303 -25.94 24.16 -0.26
CA CYS A 303 -24.81 23.58 0.44
C CYS A 303 -24.50 22.18 -0.11
N VAL A 304 -23.22 21.86 -0.19
CA VAL A 304 -22.72 20.55 -0.65
C VAL A 304 -21.65 20.08 0.33
N ARG A 305 -21.74 18.84 0.81
CA ARG A 305 -20.75 18.27 1.74
C ARG A 305 -20.46 16.82 1.38
N TRP A 306 -19.17 16.50 1.34
CA TRP A 306 -18.71 15.12 1.26
C TRP A 306 -18.94 14.39 2.58
N HIS A 307 -19.30 13.11 2.49
CA HIS A 307 -19.36 12.26 3.65
C HIS A 307 -17.94 12.06 4.23
N PRO A 308 -17.75 12.14 5.56
CA PRO A 308 -16.41 12.25 6.13
C PRO A 308 -15.60 10.94 6.23
N THR A 309 -16.26 9.79 6.18
CA THR A 309 -15.60 8.48 6.30
C THR A 309 -15.76 7.62 5.05
N ILE A 310 -16.98 7.50 4.54
CA ILE A 310 -17.29 6.79 3.30
C ILE A 310 -16.94 7.66 2.08
N TYR A 311 -15.93 7.24 1.34
CA TYR A 311 -15.58 7.82 0.04
C TYR A 311 -16.66 7.52 -1.00
N GLY A 312 -16.93 8.46 -1.92
CA GLY A 312 -17.96 8.29 -2.95
C GLY A 312 -19.31 8.93 -2.66
N ILE A 313 -19.56 9.24 -1.38
CA ILE A 313 -20.86 9.74 -0.93
C ILE A 313 -20.81 11.27 -0.78
N ILE A 314 -21.78 11.93 -1.39
CA ILE A 314 -21.95 13.38 -1.34
C ILE A 314 -23.38 13.72 -0.97
N ALA A 315 -23.54 14.64 -0.02
CA ALA A 315 -24.85 15.19 0.32
C ALA A 315 -24.98 16.60 -0.27
N LEU A 316 -26.19 16.95 -0.69
CA LEU A 316 -26.52 18.27 -1.20
C LEU A 316 -27.91 18.71 -0.73
N SER A 317 -28.04 20.00 -0.46
CA SER A 317 -29.32 20.65 -0.18
C SER A 317 -29.63 21.66 -1.27
N ALA A 318 -30.91 21.80 -1.59
CA ALA A 318 -31.38 22.79 -2.53
C ALA A 318 -32.50 23.61 -1.93
N ARG A 319 -32.54 24.88 -2.33
CA ARG A 319 -33.58 25.82 -1.91
C ARG A 319 -34.23 26.45 -3.12
N GLU A 320 -35.49 26.82 -2.96
CA GLU A 320 -36.18 27.65 -3.93
C GLU A 320 -35.59 29.07 -3.88
N GLN A 321 -35.22 29.59 -5.05
CA GLN A 321 -34.83 30.98 -5.19
C GLN A 321 -36.02 31.71 -5.81
N PRO A 322 -36.88 32.36 -5.02
CA PRO A 322 -37.95 33.15 -5.60
C PRO A 322 -37.32 34.31 -6.37
N SER A 323 -37.73 34.50 -7.63
CA SER A 323 -37.40 35.74 -8.33
C SER A 323 -38.00 36.94 -7.57
N TYR A 324 -37.39 38.12 -7.68
CA TYR A 324 -37.88 39.34 -7.01
C TYR A 324 -39.36 39.63 -7.34
N GLU A 325 -39.82 39.24 -8.53
CA GLU A 325 -41.23 39.36 -8.97
C GLU A 325 -42.16 38.30 -8.35
N GLU A 326 -41.64 37.11 -8.04
CA GLU A 326 -42.38 36.04 -7.36
C GLU A 326 -42.50 36.25 -5.86
N GLN A 327 -41.56 36.98 -5.23
CA GLN A 327 -41.66 37.36 -3.82
C GLN A 327 -42.94 38.13 -3.49
N VAL A 328 -43.47 38.90 -4.45
CA VAL A 328 -44.70 39.69 -4.31
C VAL A 328 -45.96 38.81 -4.41
N ASN A 329 -45.86 37.62 -5.02
CA ASN A 329 -46.98 36.70 -5.28
C ASN A 329 -46.97 35.44 -4.37
N LEU A 330 -46.13 35.41 -3.33
CA LEU A 330 -45.80 34.24 -2.50
C LEU A 330 -46.96 33.64 -1.68
N SER A 331 -48.15 34.24 -1.65
CA SER A 331 -49.20 33.80 -0.72
C SER A 331 -49.91 32.50 -1.12
N ASN A 332 -49.70 31.93 -2.32
CA ASN A 332 -50.53 30.83 -2.83
C ASN A 332 -49.80 29.66 -3.56
N LYS A 333 -48.46 29.54 -3.49
CA LYS A 333 -47.73 28.47 -4.22
C LYS A 333 -46.86 27.51 -3.39
N SER A 334 -46.60 27.74 -2.10
CA SER A 334 -45.62 26.95 -1.30
C SER A 334 -46.03 25.52 -0.89
N LEU A 335 -47.04 24.90 -1.49
CA LEU A 335 -47.55 23.59 -1.01
C LEU A 335 -47.14 22.37 -1.85
N LEU A 336 -46.41 22.55 -2.96
CA LEU A 336 -46.17 21.45 -3.90
C LEU A 336 -44.78 20.77 -3.79
N HIS A 337 -43.81 21.38 -3.13
CA HIS A 337 -42.42 20.87 -3.14
C HIS A 337 -41.89 20.60 -1.73
N GLN A 338 -41.35 19.39 -1.52
CA GLN A 338 -40.77 18.96 -0.25
C GLN A 338 -39.30 19.38 -0.16
N SER A 339 -38.93 20.02 0.94
CA SER A 339 -37.56 20.37 1.26
C SER A 339 -36.77 19.15 1.70
N VAL A 340 -35.64 18.88 1.03
CA VAL A 340 -34.87 17.64 1.23
C VAL A 340 -33.35 17.87 1.15
N ILE A 341 -32.60 17.01 1.83
CA ILE A 341 -31.18 16.74 1.52
C ILE A 341 -31.13 15.47 0.66
N LEU A 342 -30.44 15.53 -0.48
CA LEU A 342 -30.17 14.35 -1.30
C LEU A 342 -28.78 13.82 -0.94
N VAL A 343 -28.69 12.53 -0.64
CA VAL A 343 -27.42 11.81 -0.46
C VAL A 343 -27.20 10.97 -1.70
N LEU A 344 -26.14 11.31 -2.43
CA LEU A 344 -25.77 10.68 -3.69
C LEU A 344 -24.51 9.82 -3.52
N SER A 345 -24.43 8.74 -4.30
CA SER A 345 -23.17 8.04 -4.60
C SER A 345 -22.79 8.32 -6.05
N PHE A 346 -21.54 8.69 -6.30
CA PHE A 346 -21.02 8.84 -7.67
C PHE A 346 -20.35 7.57 -8.21
N PHE A 347 -20.38 6.47 -7.46
CA PHE A 347 -19.93 5.14 -7.93
C PHE A 347 -21.04 4.26 -8.48
N ASP A 348 -22.28 4.51 -8.06
CA ASP A 348 -23.43 3.72 -8.43
C ASP A 348 -24.18 4.34 -9.63
N PRO A 349 -24.56 3.56 -10.66
CA PRO A 349 -25.48 4.02 -11.71
C PRO A 349 -26.82 4.56 -11.17
N ILE A 350 -27.29 4.11 -10.00
CA ILE A 350 -28.40 4.73 -9.27
C ILE A 350 -27.82 5.75 -8.28
N CYS A 351 -27.58 6.95 -8.78
CA CYS A 351 -26.85 7.97 -8.03
C CYS A 351 -27.53 8.40 -6.72
N LEU A 352 -28.85 8.32 -6.59
CA LEU A 352 -29.59 8.76 -5.39
C LEU A 352 -29.79 7.64 -4.37
N GLN A 353 -29.11 7.74 -3.22
CA GLN A 353 -29.09 6.69 -2.20
C GLN A 353 -30.13 6.93 -1.10
N LEU A 354 -30.18 8.16 -0.56
CA LEU A 354 -31.09 8.58 0.50
C LEU A 354 -31.67 9.97 0.23
N VAL A 355 -32.89 10.19 0.73
CA VAL A 355 -33.57 11.49 0.73
C VAL A 355 -33.92 11.85 2.18
N LEU A 356 -33.34 12.91 2.72
CA LEU A 356 -33.59 13.36 4.10
C LEU A 356 -34.65 14.47 4.09
N LYS A 357 -35.82 14.25 4.69
CA LYS A 357 -36.90 15.26 4.75
C LYS A 357 -36.63 16.33 5.78
N ALA A 358 -36.81 17.58 5.37
CA ALA A 358 -36.78 18.75 6.24
C ALA A 358 -38.18 19.39 6.36
N PRO A 359 -38.44 20.10 7.47
CA PRO A 359 -39.65 20.91 7.60
C PRO A 359 -39.66 22.12 6.66
N GLU A 360 -38.49 22.69 6.37
CA GLU A 360 -38.30 23.84 5.49
C GLU A 360 -36.98 23.72 4.70
N ASP A 361 -36.81 24.56 3.68
CA ASP A 361 -35.63 24.60 2.83
C ASP A 361 -34.36 24.83 3.65
N ILE A 362 -33.33 24.06 3.33
CA ILE A 362 -32.09 23.99 4.11
C ILE A 362 -31.09 24.95 3.50
N TYR A 363 -30.58 25.85 4.34
CA TYR A 363 -29.57 26.83 3.92
C TYR A 363 -28.16 26.25 4.01
N CYS A 364 -27.83 25.60 5.13
CA CYS A 364 -26.52 24.98 5.36
C CYS A 364 -26.68 23.70 6.17
N PHE A 365 -25.79 22.73 5.98
CA PHE A 365 -25.73 21.53 6.81
C PHE A 365 -24.30 21.00 6.92
N GLN A 366 -24.05 20.18 7.94
CA GLN A 366 -22.75 19.55 8.16
C GLN A 366 -22.91 18.18 8.83
N PHE A 367 -22.14 17.19 8.36
CA PHE A 367 -21.96 15.91 9.04
C PHE A 367 -21.24 16.10 10.37
N SER A 368 -21.65 15.36 11.40
CA SER A 368 -20.94 15.32 12.66
C SER A 368 -19.56 14.67 12.45
N PRO A 369 -18.46 15.35 12.82
CA PRO A 369 -17.11 14.83 12.63
C PRO A 369 -16.77 13.67 13.57
N SER A 370 -17.48 13.58 14.69
CA SER A 370 -17.30 12.49 15.66
C SER A 370 -18.13 11.26 15.31
N ASP A 371 -19.32 11.48 14.75
CA ASP A 371 -20.25 10.43 14.34
C ASP A 371 -20.89 10.81 12.98
N PRO A 372 -20.35 10.31 11.85
CA PRO A 372 -20.84 10.63 10.51
C PRO A 372 -22.32 10.29 10.28
N ASN A 373 -22.92 9.44 11.12
CA ASN A 373 -24.33 9.10 11.01
C ASN A 373 -25.27 10.21 11.46
N ILE A 374 -24.74 11.25 12.12
CA ILE A 374 -25.53 12.40 12.57
C ILE A 374 -25.27 13.58 11.64
N ILE A 375 -26.34 14.16 11.12
CA ILE A 375 -26.30 15.34 10.26
C ILE A 375 -27.09 16.45 10.96
N ALA A 376 -26.52 17.64 11.01
CA ALA A 376 -27.21 18.84 11.49
C ALA A 376 -27.34 19.85 10.35
N GLY A 377 -28.48 20.53 10.28
CA GLY A 377 -28.76 21.53 9.25
C GLY A 377 -29.55 22.71 9.78
N GLY A 378 -29.29 23.87 9.20
CA GLY A 378 -30.00 25.12 9.44
C GLY A 378 -30.97 25.44 8.31
N CYS A 379 -32.22 25.71 8.65
CA CYS A 379 -33.29 26.06 7.72
C CYS A 379 -33.32 27.57 7.43
N VAL A 380 -34.01 27.93 6.34
CA VAL A 380 -34.21 29.33 5.91
C VAL A 380 -35.04 30.14 6.91
N ASP A 381 -35.91 29.50 7.68
CA ASP A 381 -36.67 30.12 8.76
C ASP A 381 -35.90 30.23 10.10
N GLY A 382 -34.65 29.75 10.12
CA GLY A 382 -33.76 29.80 11.27
C GLY A 382 -33.84 28.58 12.19
N GLN A 383 -34.73 27.62 11.95
CA GLN A 383 -34.76 26.36 12.68
C GLN A 383 -33.49 25.53 12.45
N VAL A 384 -33.11 24.74 13.45
CA VAL A 384 -32.03 23.74 13.37
C VAL A 384 -32.67 22.37 13.40
N VAL A 385 -32.22 21.49 12.52
CA VAL A 385 -32.78 20.16 12.31
C VAL A 385 -31.66 19.12 12.38
N LEU A 386 -31.96 17.98 12.99
CA LEU A 386 -31.05 16.84 13.12
C LEU A 386 -31.60 15.62 12.37
N TRP A 387 -30.72 14.90 11.69
CA TRP A 387 -31.00 13.61 11.06
C TRP A 387 -30.06 12.54 11.58
N ASP A 388 -30.56 11.31 11.64
CA ASP A 388 -29.81 10.12 12.01
C ASP A 388 -29.92 9.11 10.86
N ILE A 389 -28.79 8.81 10.21
CA ILE A 389 -28.69 7.89 9.08
C ILE A 389 -28.10 6.53 9.46
N SER A 390 -27.90 6.25 10.76
CA SER A 390 -27.32 4.99 11.26
C SER A 390 -27.99 3.73 10.70
N LYS A 391 -29.32 3.75 10.56
CA LYS A 391 -30.10 2.63 9.98
C LYS A 391 -29.80 2.32 8.52
N HIS A 392 -29.17 3.26 7.81
CA HIS A 392 -28.85 3.17 6.40
C HIS A 392 -27.34 3.13 6.14
N GLU A 393 -26.52 3.05 7.19
CA GLU A 393 -25.06 3.02 7.07
C GLU A 393 -24.59 1.83 6.21
N GLU A 394 -25.13 0.63 6.44
CA GLU A 394 -24.78 -0.57 5.65
C GLU A 394 -25.06 -0.38 4.15
N LYS A 395 -26.18 0.26 3.81
CA LYS A 395 -26.55 0.59 2.42
C LYS A 395 -25.60 1.60 1.79
N LEU A 396 -25.16 2.60 2.56
CA LEU A 396 -24.18 3.59 2.09
C LEU A 396 -22.79 2.98 1.93
N GLN A 397 -22.43 2.01 2.76
CA GLN A 397 -21.17 1.28 2.65
C GLN A 397 -21.18 0.27 1.48
N SER A 398 -22.32 -0.38 1.19
CA SER A 398 -22.46 -1.29 0.05
C SER A 398 -22.43 -0.58 -1.30
N ALA A 399 -22.68 0.73 -1.34
CA ALA A 399 -22.61 1.55 -2.55
C ALA A 399 -21.17 1.95 -2.95
N LYS A 400 -20.15 1.37 -2.31
CA LYS A 400 -18.74 1.50 -2.68
C LYS A 400 -18.47 0.84 -4.04
N PRO A 401 -17.46 1.31 -4.79
CA PRO A 401 -17.06 0.64 -6.01
C PRO A 401 -16.57 -0.78 -5.67
N VAL A 402 -17.09 -1.77 -6.41
CA VAL A 402 -16.68 -3.19 -6.36
C VAL A 402 -15.16 -3.37 -6.62
N ALA A 403 -14.45 -2.31 -7.02
CA ALA A 403 -13.01 -2.30 -7.20
C ALA A 403 -12.21 -2.57 -5.92
N ASP A 404 -12.71 -2.21 -4.72
CA ASP A 404 -11.97 -2.45 -3.46
C ASP A 404 -12.23 -3.84 -2.86
N GLU A 405 -13.34 -4.52 -3.19
CA GLU A 405 -13.58 -5.92 -2.77
C GLU A 405 -12.85 -6.95 -3.66
N ILE A 406 -12.33 -6.54 -4.81
CA ILE A 406 -11.52 -7.41 -5.69
C ILE A 406 -10.08 -7.56 -5.17
N THR A 407 -9.68 -6.81 -4.14
CA THR A 407 -8.33 -6.93 -3.57
C THR A 407 -8.17 -7.97 -2.45
N ASP A 408 -9.25 -8.57 -1.94
CA ASP A 408 -9.19 -9.56 -0.85
C ASP A 408 -9.92 -10.89 -1.13
N LEU A 409 -10.39 -11.14 -2.36
CA LEU A 409 -11.00 -12.43 -2.74
C LEU A 409 -10.12 -13.19 -3.75
N SER A 410 -9.84 -14.46 -3.44
CA SER A 410 -9.13 -15.38 -4.32
C SER A 410 -9.92 -15.66 -5.60
N GLU A 411 -9.22 -15.79 -6.73
CA GLU A 411 -9.81 -16.00 -8.08
C GLU A 411 -10.78 -17.20 -8.16
N ASP A 412 -10.71 -18.16 -7.24
CA ASP A 412 -11.62 -19.31 -7.20
C ASP A 412 -13.08 -18.94 -6.83
N GLU A 413 -13.33 -17.83 -6.11
CA GLU A 413 -14.70 -17.41 -5.76
C GLU A 413 -15.39 -16.57 -6.87
N LEU A 414 -14.62 -16.00 -7.79
CA LEU A 414 -15.13 -15.27 -8.96
C LEU A 414 -15.83 -16.20 -9.97
N THR A 415 -15.43 -17.47 -10.02
CA THR A 415 -16.07 -18.48 -10.89
C THR A 415 -17.38 -19.03 -10.31
N ALA A 416 -17.52 -19.06 -8.98
CA ALA A 416 -18.77 -19.45 -8.33
C ALA A 416 -19.85 -18.36 -8.46
N ALA A 417 -19.48 -17.07 -8.41
CA ALA A 417 -20.40 -15.96 -8.60
C ALA A 417 -20.91 -15.84 -10.05
N ALA A 418 -20.07 -16.17 -11.04
CA ALA A 418 -20.42 -16.13 -12.46
C ALA A 418 -21.34 -17.28 -12.92
N VAL A 419 -21.35 -18.42 -12.20
CA VAL A 419 -22.13 -19.62 -12.59
C VAL A 419 -23.56 -19.62 -12.00
N VAL A 420 -23.86 -18.76 -11.02
CA VAL A 420 -25.21 -18.68 -10.42
C VAL A 420 -26.13 -17.68 -11.14
N THR A 421 -25.65 -16.96 -12.17
CA THR A 421 -26.44 -15.98 -12.94
C THR A 421 -26.85 -16.47 -14.34
N GLU A 422 -27.29 -17.72 -14.45
CA GLU A 422 -28.15 -18.14 -15.56
C GLU A 422 -29.46 -18.73 -15.01
N ALA A 423 -30.35 -17.84 -14.55
CA ALA A 423 -31.76 -18.15 -14.33
C ALA A 423 -32.62 -17.40 -15.36
N SER A 424 -33.63 -18.10 -15.86
CA SER A 424 -34.36 -17.90 -17.11
C SER A 424 -35.06 -16.53 -17.31
N PRO A 425 -35.27 -16.08 -18.57
CA PRO A 425 -35.92 -14.82 -18.89
C PRO A 425 -37.45 -14.96 -18.82
N MET A 426 -38.02 -15.21 -17.64
CA MET A 426 -39.45 -15.07 -17.38
C MET A 426 -39.71 -14.84 -15.88
N GLN A 427 -39.39 -13.65 -15.39
CA GLN A 427 -40.02 -13.01 -14.22
C GLN A 427 -39.58 -11.55 -14.12
N VAL A 428 -39.92 -10.77 -15.15
CA VAL A 428 -39.98 -9.30 -15.01
C VAL A 428 -41.28 -8.99 -14.26
N GLN A 429 -41.19 -8.98 -12.93
CA GLN A 429 -42.26 -8.45 -12.08
C GLN A 429 -41.64 -7.54 -11.01
N GLN A 430 -41.57 -6.26 -11.35
CA GLN A 430 -41.69 -5.09 -10.46
C GLN A 430 -40.96 -5.14 -9.10
N SER A 431 -39.74 -4.61 -9.06
CA SER A 431 -39.21 -3.96 -7.85
C SER A 431 -38.48 -2.66 -8.23
N SER A 432 -39.26 -1.61 -8.46
CA SER A 432 -38.77 -0.23 -8.40
C SER A 432 -38.25 0.04 -6.99
N THR A 433 -36.93 -0.02 -6.79
CA THR A 433 -36.34 0.34 -5.49
C THR A 433 -36.30 1.86 -5.41
N GLU A 434 -37.36 2.48 -4.90
CA GLU A 434 -37.38 3.92 -4.60
C GLU A 434 -36.29 4.27 -3.56
N PRO A 435 -35.67 5.46 -3.64
CA PRO A 435 -34.66 5.88 -2.69
C PRO A 435 -35.23 5.95 -1.28
N SER A 436 -34.46 5.51 -0.28
CA SER A 436 -34.95 5.40 1.09
C SER A 436 -35.11 6.78 1.71
N LEU A 437 -36.31 7.04 2.24
CA LEU A 437 -36.69 8.33 2.79
C LEU A 437 -36.44 8.36 4.30
N VAL A 438 -35.60 9.30 4.75
CA VAL A 438 -35.26 9.49 6.17
C VAL A 438 -35.93 10.75 6.69
N ARG A 439 -36.56 10.67 7.86
CA ARG A 439 -37.15 11.83 8.54
C ARG A 439 -36.18 12.40 9.57
N HIS A 440 -36.30 13.70 9.85
CA HIS A 440 -35.53 14.32 10.93
C HIS A 440 -35.86 13.69 12.28
N CYS A 441 -34.84 13.54 13.14
CA CYS A 441 -34.98 12.98 14.49
C CYS A 441 -35.24 14.06 15.54
N ALA A 442 -34.84 15.31 15.30
CA ALA A 442 -35.19 16.46 16.13
C ALA A 442 -35.25 17.73 15.28
N ALA A 443 -36.10 18.68 15.70
CA ALA A 443 -36.17 20.02 15.12
C ALA A 443 -36.31 21.04 16.26
N SER A 444 -35.63 22.17 16.16
CA SER A 444 -35.65 23.22 17.18
C SER A 444 -36.97 23.96 17.18
N SER A 445 -37.33 24.51 18.33
CA SER A 445 -38.56 25.30 18.43
C SER A 445 -38.36 26.67 17.78
N ILE A 446 -39.24 27.01 16.83
CA ILE A 446 -39.26 28.27 16.06
C ILE A 446 -39.05 29.52 16.96
N PRO A 447 -39.80 29.73 18.06
CA PRO A 447 -39.64 30.93 18.88
C PRO A 447 -38.25 31.10 19.53
N TYR A 448 -37.52 30.00 19.75
CA TYR A 448 -36.19 30.02 20.36
C TYR A 448 -35.05 29.96 19.34
N SER A 449 -35.39 29.74 18.07
CA SER A 449 -34.43 29.63 16.96
C SER A 449 -34.01 31.01 16.43
N ASN A 450 -33.16 31.02 15.40
CA ASN A 450 -32.81 32.27 14.72
C ASN A 450 -34.06 32.87 14.06
N LYS A 451 -34.19 34.20 14.01
CA LYS A 451 -35.32 34.89 13.36
C LYS A 451 -35.13 35.01 11.85
N LYS A 452 -33.89 34.89 11.39
CA LYS A 452 -33.46 34.92 10.00
C LYS A 452 -32.85 33.55 9.65
N PRO A 453 -32.55 33.27 8.36
CA PRO A 453 -31.90 32.03 7.96
C PRO A 453 -30.66 31.72 8.80
N ALA A 454 -30.50 30.45 9.20
CA ALA A 454 -29.25 29.97 9.77
C ALA A 454 -28.23 29.85 8.63
N THR A 455 -27.29 30.80 8.54
CA THR A 455 -26.40 30.92 7.38
C THR A 455 -25.18 30.02 7.43
N ASP A 456 -24.77 29.63 8.64
CA ASP A 456 -23.66 28.73 8.87
C ASP A 456 -23.89 27.87 10.11
N ILE A 457 -23.28 26.70 10.10
CA ILE A 457 -23.40 25.68 11.14
C ILE A 457 -22.04 25.02 11.33
N GLN A 458 -21.57 24.95 12.57
CA GLN A 458 -20.29 24.31 12.91
C GLN A 458 -20.41 23.45 14.16
N TRP A 459 -19.79 22.28 14.10
CA TRP A 459 -19.63 21.39 15.24
C TRP A 459 -18.52 21.88 16.16
N LEU A 460 -18.72 21.80 17.47
CA LEU A 460 -17.66 22.04 18.45
C LEU A 460 -16.90 20.73 18.73
N PRO A 461 -15.56 20.79 18.93
CA PRO A 461 -14.79 19.64 19.39
C PRO A 461 -15.25 19.22 20.79
N ARG A 462 -15.15 17.92 21.08
CA ARG A 462 -15.48 17.37 22.41
C ARG A 462 -14.55 17.97 23.47
N SER A 463 -15.08 18.78 24.36
CA SER A 463 -14.42 19.13 25.61
C SER A 463 -14.55 17.94 26.56
N SER A 464 -13.44 17.29 26.92
CA SER A 464 -13.41 16.46 28.13
C SER A 464 -13.34 17.44 29.31
N GLU A 465 -14.48 17.75 29.92
CA GLU A 465 -14.46 18.42 31.22
C GLU A 465 -14.17 17.36 32.30
N ASP A 466 -13.07 17.55 33.02
CA ASP A 466 -12.80 16.89 34.29
C ASP A 466 -13.38 17.81 35.38
N ASP A 467 -14.48 17.37 35.99
CA ASP A 467 -15.30 18.14 36.92
C ASP A 467 -14.53 18.52 38.20
N GLN A 468 -14.33 19.82 38.42
CA GLN A 468 -13.94 20.34 39.73
C GLN A 468 -14.93 21.41 40.21
N LYS A 469 -16.14 20.97 40.60
CA LYS A 469 -16.84 21.33 41.87
C LYS A 469 -18.30 20.85 41.91
N GLY A 470 -18.53 19.82 42.73
CA GLY A 470 -19.60 19.77 43.73
C GLY A 470 -21.05 19.96 43.29
N GLY A 471 -21.67 18.88 42.84
CA GLY A 471 -23.12 18.69 42.82
C GLY A 471 -23.45 17.27 42.37
N THR A 472 -24.00 16.45 43.25
CA THR A 472 -24.37 15.06 42.93
C THR A 472 -25.49 15.03 41.87
N SER A 473 -25.16 14.67 40.64
CA SER A 473 -26.09 14.08 39.68
C SER A 473 -25.44 12.83 39.06
N GLU A 474 -26.07 11.68 39.30
CA GLU A 474 -25.74 10.44 38.62
C GLU A 474 -26.17 10.55 37.16
N ASN A 475 -25.20 10.71 36.25
CA ASN A 475 -25.23 10.27 34.84
C ASN A 475 -23.79 10.45 34.31
N ARG A 476 -22.92 9.50 34.65
CA ARG A 476 -21.55 9.44 34.12
C ARG A 476 -21.65 8.81 32.73
N ASP A 477 -21.16 9.54 31.72
CA ASP A 477 -21.08 9.20 30.28
C ASP A 477 -22.15 9.81 29.32
N GLU A 478 -22.65 11.02 29.58
CA GLU A 478 -23.34 11.78 28.53
C GLU A 478 -22.34 12.54 27.65
N ASN A 479 -22.07 12.01 26.45
CA ASN A 479 -21.25 12.65 25.43
C ASN A 479 -21.93 13.93 24.90
N TYR A 480 -21.64 15.09 25.48
CA TYR A 480 -22.14 16.38 25.00
C TYR A 480 -21.49 16.75 23.65
N LEU A 481 -22.21 16.52 22.56
CA LEU A 481 -21.87 17.10 21.26
C LEU A 481 -22.56 18.48 21.20
N GLN A 482 -21.76 19.54 21.08
CA GLN A 482 -22.29 20.90 20.95
C GLN A 482 -22.17 21.40 19.51
N LEU A 483 -23.14 22.22 19.11
CA LEU A 483 -23.25 22.78 17.76
C LEU A 483 -23.45 24.29 17.85
N VAL A 484 -22.87 25.03 16.91
CA VAL A 484 -23.00 26.49 16.81
C VAL A 484 -23.68 26.85 15.50
N THR A 485 -24.67 27.73 15.56
CA THR A 485 -25.27 28.35 14.38
C THR A 485 -25.13 29.85 14.42
N CYS A 486 -24.97 30.48 13.25
CA CYS A 486 -25.01 31.93 13.12
C CYS A 486 -26.13 32.37 12.17
N SER A 487 -26.66 33.56 12.41
CA SER A 487 -27.69 34.14 11.56
C SER A 487 -27.56 35.67 11.45
N PRO A 488 -27.93 36.27 10.31
CA PRO A 488 -27.90 37.73 10.13
C PRO A 488 -28.85 38.53 11.02
N ASP A 489 -29.53 37.90 11.98
CA ASP A 489 -30.29 38.57 13.04
C ASP A 489 -29.40 38.96 14.24
N CYS A 490 -28.08 38.99 14.02
CA CYS A 490 -27.04 39.30 15.00
C CYS A 490 -26.88 38.24 16.10
N SER A 491 -27.44 37.04 15.92
CA SER A 491 -27.34 35.98 16.92
C SER A 491 -26.44 34.82 16.52
N ILE A 492 -25.69 34.35 17.52
CA ILE A 492 -24.94 33.09 17.50
C ILE A 492 -25.53 32.22 18.59
N LEU A 493 -26.02 31.05 18.22
CA LEU A 493 -26.71 30.12 19.11
C LEU A 493 -25.87 28.86 19.28
N PHE A 494 -25.69 28.45 20.52
CA PHE A 494 -25.06 27.18 20.89
C PHE A 494 -26.15 26.18 21.27
N TRP A 495 -26.04 24.96 20.75
CA TRP A 495 -27.01 23.89 20.89
C TRP A 495 -26.35 22.66 21.47
N ASP A 496 -27.08 21.94 22.30
CA ASP A 496 -26.70 20.58 22.73
C ASP A 496 -27.41 19.55 21.87
N ILE A 497 -26.80 18.40 21.59
CA ILE A 497 -27.54 17.31 20.93
C ILE A 497 -28.45 16.61 21.96
N PRO A 498 -29.75 16.40 21.66
CA PRO A 498 -30.63 15.60 22.51
C PRO A 498 -30.11 14.15 22.66
N SER A 499 -30.20 13.57 23.87
CA SER A 499 -29.77 12.20 24.13
C SER A 499 -30.44 11.17 23.21
N ILE A 500 -29.81 10.00 23.03
CA ILE A 500 -30.30 8.93 22.12
C ILE A 500 -31.74 8.53 22.44
N GLU A 501 -32.09 8.39 23.72
CA GLU A 501 -33.44 8.08 24.18
C GLU A 501 -34.43 9.21 23.81
N HIS A 502 -34.01 10.46 23.94
CA HIS A 502 -34.82 11.62 23.61
C HIS A 502 -35.08 11.72 22.09
N ARG A 503 -34.10 11.37 21.26
CA ARG A 503 -34.24 11.29 19.79
C ARG A 503 -35.22 10.19 19.36
N GLN A 504 -35.18 9.03 20.01
CA GLN A 504 -36.13 7.95 19.75
C GLN A 504 -37.55 8.32 20.19
N LYS A 505 -37.71 9.03 21.31
CA LYS A 505 -38.99 9.58 21.77
C LYS A 505 -39.58 10.56 20.76
N PHE A 506 -38.79 11.55 20.29
CA PHE A 506 -39.22 12.50 19.24
C PHE A 506 -39.71 11.82 17.96
N LEU A 507 -38.96 10.81 17.48
CA LEU A 507 -39.35 10.02 16.31
C LEU A 507 -40.67 9.28 16.56
N SER A 508 -40.85 8.69 17.75
CA SER A 508 -42.03 7.91 18.09
C SER A 508 -43.30 8.76 18.28
N GLU A 509 -43.18 9.97 18.82
CA GLU A 509 -44.30 10.90 19.03
C GLU A 509 -44.77 11.51 17.71
N LYS A 510 -43.87 11.94 16.82
CA LYS A 510 -44.28 12.41 15.48
C LYS A 510 -44.96 11.32 14.65
N ILE A 511 -44.51 10.06 14.75
CA ILE A 511 -45.20 8.94 14.09
C ILE A 511 -46.63 8.75 14.65
N LYS A 512 -46.86 9.06 15.94
CA LYS A 512 -48.21 9.02 16.55
C LYS A 512 -49.06 10.24 16.16
N GLU A 513 -48.49 11.43 16.06
CA GLU A 513 -49.18 12.66 15.61
C GLU A 513 -49.62 12.57 14.14
N GLU A 514 -48.76 12.09 13.24
CA GLU A 514 -49.15 11.88 11.83
C GLU A 514 -50.20 10.77 11.67
N LYS A 515 -50.18 9.74 12.53
CA LYS A 515 -51.27 8.75 12.55
C LYS A 515 -52.58 9.34 13.08
N ARG A 516 -52.52 10.37 13.95
CA ARG A 516 -53.68 11.16 14.41
C ARG A 516 -54.17 12.14 13.35
N SER A 517 -53.31 12.68 12.48
CA SER A 517 -53.74 13.62 11.42
C SER A 517 -54.59 12.98 10.32
N TYR A 518 -54.79 11.65 10.32
CA TYR A 518 -55.73 10.94 9.44
C TYR A 518 -57.12 10.71 10.05
N MET A 519 -57.42 11.28 11.22
CA MET A 519 -58.76 11.26 11.83
C MET A 519 -59.29 12.68 11.99
N ALA A 520 -60.57 12.87 11.69
CA ALA A 520 -61.27 14.16 11.70
C ALA A 520 -61.23 14.87 13.07
N PRO A 521 -61.34 16.21 13.12
CA PRO A 521 -61.14 16.99 14.33
C PRO A 521 -62.43 17.05 15.16
N ASP A 522 -62.35 16.67 16.45
CA ASP A 522 -63.33 17.10 17.45
C ASP A 522 -62.69 17.21 18.85
N VAL A 523 -62.87 18.42 19.43
CA VAL A 523 -62.66 18.89 20.82
C VAL A 523 -61.21 19.09 21.31
N PRO A 524 -60.86 20.27 21.88
CA PRO A 524 -59.54 20.55 22.43
C PRO A 524 -59.44 20.07 23.88
N ASP A 525 -58.52 19.15 24.16
CA ASP A 525 -58.13 18.83 25.53
C ASP A 525 -57.05 19.82 25.98
N THR A 526 -57.46 20.69 26.90
CA THR A 526 -56.59 21.28 27.92
C THR A 526 -55.91 20.14 28.68
N ASP A 527 -54.58 20.01 28.59
CA ASP A 527 -53.68 19.77 29.74
C ASP A 527 -52.23 19.50 29.29
N GLN A 528 -51.33 20.38 29.73
CA GLN A 528 -49.88 20.18 29.88
C GLN A 528 -49.14 19.44 28.74
N ASP A 529 -48.92 20.14 27.63
CA ASP A 529 -47.84 19.78 26.72
C ASP A 529 -46.50 19.94 27.46
N PHE A 530 -45.90 18.81 27.86
CA PHE A 530 -44.52 18.80 28.33
C PHE A 530 -43.64 19.41 27.24
N ASP A 531 -42.92 20.46 27.60
CA ASP A 531 -42.13 21.33 26.74
C ASP A 531 -40.88 20.59 26.21
N LEU A 532 -41.09 19.55 25.39
CA LEU A 532 -40.10 18.76 24.65
C LEU A 532 -39.53 19.58 23.49
N SER A 533 -39.38 20.89 23.64
CA SER A 533 -38.82 21.73 22.59
C SER A 533 -37.30 21.74 22.67
N TRP A 534 -36.62 21.38 21.57
CA TRP A 534 -35.17 21.53 21.48
C TRP A 534 -34.83 23.03 21.44
N LYS A 535 -34.14 23.51 22.49
CA LYS A 535 -33.81 24.93 22.73
C LYS A 535 -32.29 25.13 22.72
N PRO A 536 -31.80 26.34 22.35
CA PRO A 536 -30.38 26.64 22.42
C PRO A 536 -29.93 26.79 23.88
N LEU A 537 -28.72 26.32 24.19
CA LEU A 537 -28.05 26.46 25.48
C LEU A 537 -27.65 27.90 25.75
N ILE A 538 -26.99 28.53 24.78
CA ILE A 538 -26.42 29.88 24.92
C ILE A 538 -26.80 30.68 23.68
N LYS A 539 -27.27 31.91 23.91
CA LYS A 539 -27.51 32.90 22.86
C LYS A 539 -26.54 34.07 23.05
N ILE A 540 -25.62 34.23 22.11
CA ILE A 540 -24.73 35.39 22.02
C ILE A 540 -25.32 36.35 20.99
N ASN A 541 -25.38 37.64 21.34
CA ASN A 541 -25.80 38.68 20.40
C ASN A 541 -24.62 39.60 20.09
N LEU A 542 -24.24 39.69 18.82
CA LEU A 542 -23.13 40.51 18.34
C LEU A 542 -23.58 41.96 18.16
N ARG A 543 -23.74 42.67 19.28
CA ARG A 543 -23.99 44.11 19.31
C ARG A 543 -22.78 44.83 19.88
N GLU A 544 -22.36 45.91 19.22
CA GLU A 544 -21.37 46.81 19.79
C GLU A 544 -22.00 47.54 20.99
N ARG A 545 -21.31 47.57 22.14
CA ARG A 545 -21.87 48.16 23.38
C ARG A 545 -22.00 49.69 23.34
N ASP A 546 -21.26 50.34 22.45
CA ASP A 546 -21.07 51.80 22.46
C ASP A 546 -21.69 52.51 21.23
N THR A 547 -22.09 51.78 20.19
CA THR A 547 -22.78 52.28 18.98
C THR A 547 -23.96 51.39 18.66
N SER A 548 -25.05 51.92 18.09
CA SER A 548 -26.19 51.11 17.63
C SER A 548 -25.87 50.24 16.40
N THR A 549 -24.60 49.88 16.21
CA THR A 549 -24.11 49.10 15.08
C THR A 549 -24.40 47.63 15.36
N GLU A 550 -25.33 47.08 14.59
CA GLU A 550 -25.71 45.68 14.62
C GLU A 550 -24.86 44.89 13.62
N TYR A 551 -24.20 43.83 14.07
CA TYR A 551 -23.41 42.97 13.18
C TYR A 551 -24.23 41.74 12.80
N GLY A 552 -24.63 41.62 11.54
CA GLY A 552 -25.29 40.43 11.01
C GLY A 552 -24.26 39.36 10.60
N PRO A 553 -24.00 38.30 11.40
CA PRO A 553 -23.05 37.27 11.04
C PRO A 553 -23.58 36.40 9.91
N THR A 554 -22.73 36.13 8.92
CA THR A 554 -23.01 35.26 7.77
C THR A 554 -22.22 33.96 7.81
N ARG A 555 -21.00 33.99 8.35
CA ARG A 555 -20.08 32.85 8.47
C ARG A 555 -19.37 32.87 9.81
N ILE A 556 -19.14 31.70 10.39
CA ILE A 556 -18.34 31.53 11.60
C ILE A 556 -17.13 30.64 11.29
N SER A 557 -16.02 30.81 12.02
CA SER A 557 -14.88 29.91 11.91
C SER A 557 -14.23 29.71 13.27
N LEU A 558 -14.19 28.45 13.72
CA LEU A 558 -13.63 28.04 15.01
C LEU A 558 -12.18 27.54 14.83
N ARG A 559 -11.29 27.87 15.77
CA ARG A 559 -9.84 27.56 15.72
C ARG A 559 -9.49 26.07 15.63
N GLU A 560 -10.31 25.18 16.18
CA GLU A 560 -9.96 23.77 16.41
C GLU A 560 -10.53 22.77 15.41
N LEU A 561 -11.13 23.22 14.31
CA LEU A 561 -11.69 22.31 13.29
C LEU A 561 -10.62 21.85 12.29
N GLN A 562 -9.53 21.25 12.79
CA GLN A 562 -8.67 20.40 11.98
C GLN A 562 -9.33 19.03 11.82
N TYR A 563 -10.44 18.96 11.09
CA TYR A 563 -10.97 17.66 10.69
C TYR A 563 -10.11 17.13 9.54
N ARG A 564 -9.05 16.41 9.91
CA ARG A 564 -8.45 15.42 9.03
C ARG A 564 -9.55 14.43 8.69
N TYR A 565 -10.11 14.51 7.48
CA TYR A 565 -10.66 13.33 6.82
C TYR A 565 -9.55 12.28 6.93
N LYS A 566 -9.77 11.20 7.69
CA LYS A 566 -8.76 10.16 7.91
C LYS A 566 -8.37 9.59 6.56
N THR A 567 -7.29 10.10 5.98
CA THR A 567 -6.60 9.45 4.88
C THR A 567 -6.02 8.17 5.49
N SER A 568 -6.53 7.02 5.07
CA SER A 568 -5.92 5.72 5.36
C SER A 568 -4.63 5.61 4.54
N GLY A 569 -3.61 6.34 4.97
CA GLY A 569 -2.30 6.32 4.35
C GLY A 569 -1.32 6.85 5.38
N LYS A 570 -0.24 6.12 5.64
CA LYS A 570 0.82 6.51 6.57
C LYS A 570 1.56 7.76 6.05
N ALA A 571 0.93 8.92 6.08
CA ALA A 571 1.59 10.20 5.83
C ALA A 571 2.33 10.59 7.12
N LYS A 572 3.66 10.53 7.07
CA LYS A 572 4.54 10.99 8.15
C LYS A 572 4.21 12.45 8.44
N SER A 573 3.87 12.75 9.69
CA SER A 573 3.72 14.11 10.18
C SER A 573 5.00 14.91 9.94
N LEU A 574 4.93 15.99 9.17
CA LEU A 574 6.02 16.94 8.91
C LEU A 574 6.38 17.83 10.13
N SER A 575 5.97 17.45 11.35
CA SER A 575 6.30 18.17 12.58
C SER A 575 7.64 17.77 13.22
N ALA A 576 8.49 17.00 12.53
CA ALA A 576 9.74 16.46 13.10
C ALA A 576 11.05 16.96 12.45
N LEU A 577 11.01 18.02 11.61
CA LEU A 577 12.21 18.61 11.01
C LEU A 577 12.18 20.14 11.16
N ARG A 578 12.41 20.64 12.38
CA ARG A 578 12.96 21.98 12.57
C ARG A 578 14.33 21.83 13.24
N ALA A 579 15.38 22.09 12.46
CA ALA A 579 16.69 22.40 13.00
C ALA A 579 16.59 23.69 13.84
N PRO A 580 17.26 23.78 15.00
CA PRO A 580 17.17 24.95 15.85
C PRO A 580 17.85 26.14 15.18
N ILE A 581 17.07 27.20 14.96
CA ILE A 581 17.55 28.51 14.55
C ILE A 581 18.38 29.07 15.72
N LYS A 582 19.64 29.45 15.44
CA LYS A 582 20.51 30.14 16.40
C LYS A 582 19.96 31.55 16.66
N GLU A 583 19.33 31.75 17.81
CA GLU A 583 19.04 33.09 18.33
C GLU A 583 20.26 33.66 19.09
N SER A 584 20.42 34.98 18.96
CA SER A 584 21.52 35.81 19.45
C SER A 584 21.58 35.91 21.00
N PRO A 585 22.77 36.02 21.61
CA PRO A 585 22.92 35.95 23.06
C PRO A 585 22.92 37.34 23.69
N TYR A 586 21.76 37.96 23.90
CA TYR A 586 21.61 39.03 24.90
C TYR A 586 20.17 39.03 25.38
N THR A 587 19.92 38.43 26.55
CA THR A 587 19.14 38.97 27.68
C THR A 587 18.91 37.82 28.68
N GLU A 588 19.94 37.47 29.46
CA GLU A 588 19.75 36.81 30.74
C GLU A 588 19.81 37.89 31.82
N MET A 589 18.72 38.07 32.58
CA MET A 589 18.70 38.25 34.04
C MET A 589 17.30 38.65 34.51
N SER A 590 16.52 37.66 34.95
CA SER A 590 15.84 37.69 36.26
C SER A 590 15.13 36.36 36.47
N ALA A 591 15.72 35.50 37.28
CA ALA A 591 15.06 34.32 37.81
C ALA A 591 14.12 34.72 38.95
N SER A 592 12.88 34.24 38.92
CA SER A 592 12.12 33.99 40.14
C SER A 592 11.32 32.69 40.00
N SER A 593 11.56 31.82 40.97
CA SER A 593 11.08 30.46 41.12
C SER A 593 9.57 30.36 41.34
N SER A 594 8.93 29.47 40.59
CA SER A 594 7.74 28.74 41.04
C SER A 594 7.58 27.48 40.20
N LYS A 595 7.98 26.34 40.77
CA LYS A 595 7.49 25.03 40.34
C LYS A 595 6.00 24.99 40.62
N ASN A 596 5.16 25.06 39.59
CA ASN A 596 3.74 24.71 39.68
C ASN A 596 3.26 24.23 38.31
N LEU A 597 2.70 23.01 38.34
CA LEU A 597 1.79 22.34 37.41
C LEU A 597 1.70 22.87 35.97
N GLU A 598 2.11 22.01 35.03
CA GLU A 598 1.61 22.03 33.65
C GLU A 598 0.09 21.86 33.68
N VAL A 599 -0.62 22.98 33.70
CA VAL A 599 -2.05 23.04 33.37
C VAL A 599 -2.15 22.87 31.87
N LEU A 600 -2.82 21.79 31.46
CA LEU A 600 -3.15 21.47 30.07
C LEU A 600 -3.72 22.69 29.33
N GLU A 601 -2.91 23.31 28.48
CA GLU A 601 -3.39 24.11 27.35
C GLU A 601 -4.08 23.15 26.37
N ASN A 602 -5.35 23.39 25.99
CA ASN A 602 -5.93 23.11 24.65
C ASN A 602 -7.48 23.01 24.68
N ILE A 603 -8.17 24.09 25.05
CA ILE A 603 -9.46 24.43 24.44
C ILE A 603 -9.38 25.92 24.10
N SER A 604 -9.13 26.24 22.84
CA SER A 604 -9.07 27.62 22.37
C SER A 604 -10.49 28.16 22.15
N THR A 605 -10.82 29.21 22.90
CA THR A 605 -12.16 29.80 22.97
C THR A 605 -12.40 30.91 21.94
N ASN A 606 -11.57 30.98 20.90
CA ASN A 606 -11.54 32.09 19.96
C ASN A 606 -12.20 31.71 18.64
N PHE A 607 -13.03 32.60 18.11
CA PHE A 607 -13.74 32.41 16.85
C PHE A 607 -13.71 33.68 15.99
N PHE A 608 -13.72 33.47 14.67
CA PHE A 608 -13.87 34.53 13.70
C PHE A 608 -15.29 34.53 13.15
N VAL A 609 -15.82 35.72 12.89
CA VAL A 609 -17.16 35.91 12.32
C VAL A 609 -17.06 36.84 11.14
N GLY A 610 -17.57 36.42 9.99
CA GLY A 610 -17.79 37.28 8.84
C GLY A 610 -19.20 37.85 8.91
N ASN A 611 -19.36 39.13 8.61
CA ASN A 611 -20.66 39.80 8.63
C ASN A 611 -21.18 40.16 7.21
N GLU A 612 -22.43 40.64 7.17
CA GLU A 612 -23.09 41.12 5.94
C GLU A 612 -22.42 42.37 5.35
N ASP A 613 -21.72 43.15 6.17
CA ASP A 613 -21.09 44.41 5.77
C ASP A 613 -19.67 44.24 5.18
N GLY A 614 -19.12 43.02 5.19
CA GLY A 614 -17.79 42.72 4.63
C GLY A 614 -16.62 42.82 5.63
N GLU A 615 -16.91 42.84 6.92
CA GLU A 615 -15.93 42.84 8.01
C GLU A 615 -15.80 41.46 8.69
N VAL A 616 -14.58 41.11 9.03
CA VAL A 616 -14.28 39.96 9.90
C VAL A 616 -14.07 40.45 11.32
N VAL A 617 -14.83 39.90 12.26
CA VAL A 617 -14.74 40.18 13.69
C VAL A 617 -14.11 39.00 14.40
N TYR A 618 -13.06 39.26 15.16
CA TYR A 618 -12.47 38.28 16.07
C TYR A 618 -13.05 38.45 17.48
N SER A 619 -13.49 37.34 18.09
CA SER A 619 -14.03 37.36 19.46
C SER A 619 -13.67 36.09 20.24
N ASP A 620 -13.64 36.21 21.56
CA ASP A 620 -13.55 35.12 22.53
C ASP A 620 -14.88 35.03 23.30
N TRP A 621 -15.46 33.85 23.39
CA TRP A 621 -16.69 33.57 24.16
C TRP A 621 -16.46 33.31 25.66
N LYS A 622 -15.21 33.18 26.15
CA LYS A 622 -14.95 33.13 27.60
C LYS A 622 -15.29 34.47 28.23
N MET A 623 -16.47 34.54 28.85
CA MET A 623 -16.85 35.67 29.70
C MET A 623 -15.96 35.65 30.94
N LYS A 624 -14.90 36.49 30.97
CA LYS A 624 -14.14 36.71 32.21
C LYS A 624 -15.06 37.34 33.25
N ILE A 625 -15.51 36.54 34.21
CA ILE A 625 -16.08 37.03 35.47
C ILE A 625 -14.91 37.50 36.33
N ASP A 626 -14.28 38.61 35.94
CA ASP A 626 -13.33 39.30 36.80
C ASP A 626 -13.84 40.71 37.05
N THR A 627 -14.18 40.94 38.32
CA THR A 627 -14.49 42.26 38.86
C THR A 627 -13.27 43.15 38.62
N ASN A 628 -13.44 44.18 37.79
CA ASN A 628 -12.44 45.22 37.48
C ASN A 628 -11.17 44.76 36.71
N SER A 629 -11.28 44.41 35.42
CA SER A 629 -10.46 45.02 34.35
C SER A 629 -10.61 44.37 32.96
N LYS A 630 -10.70 45.27 31.95
CA LYS A 630 -10.43 45.13 30.51
C LYS A 630 -11.42 44.32 29.64
N LYS A 631 -11.98 45.08 28.69
CA LYS A 631 -12.83 44.71 27.54
C LYS A 631 -12.38 43.40 26.86
N PRO A 632 -13.30 42.57 26.30
CA PRO A 632 -12.89 41.58 25.31
C PRO A 632 -12.21 42.32 24.15
N HIS A 633 -11.03 41.86 23.73
CA HIS A 633 -10.26 42.48 22.67
C HIS A 633 -10.87 42.05 21.32
N SER A 634 -11.87 42.79 20.84
CA SER A 634 -12.44 42.57 19.52
C SER A 634 -11.57 43.25 18.46
N GLN A 635 -10.87 42.45 17.66
CA GLN A 635 -10.12 42.96 16.51
C GLN A 635 -11.04 42.90 15.28
N LYS A 636 -11.17 44.04 14.59
CA LYS A 636 -12.01 44.18 13.38
C LYS A 636 -11.11 44.23 12.16
N TYR A 637 -11.45 43.47 11.13
CA TYR A 637 -10.79 43.47 9.83
C TYR A 637 -11.80 43.85 8.76
N ALA A 638 -11.85 45.14 8.40
CA ALA A 638 -12.75 45.65 7.36
C ALA A 638 -11.99 45.72 6.02
N LEU A 639 -12.33 44.84 5.08
CA LEU A 639 -11.68 44.81 3.77
C LEU A 639 -12.65 44.53 2.62
N HIS A 640 -13.62 43.65 2.83
CA HIS A 640 -14.59 43.32 1.79
C HIS A 640 -15.63 44.43 1.70
N THR A 641 -16.13 44.65 0.49
CA THR A 641 -17.15 45.68 0.21
C THR A 641 -18.57 45.13 0.27
N GLU A 642 -18.71 43.82 0.40
CA GLU A 642 -19.98 43.10 0.38
C GLU A 642 -19.91 41.94 1.39
N THR A 643 -21.04 41.27 1.57
CA THR A 643 -21.23 40.12 2.47
C THR A 643 -20.11 39.10 2.33
N ILE A 644 -19.57 38.66 3.47
CA ILE A 644 -18.59 37.58 3.50
C ILE A 644 -19.31 36.26 3.24
N ASN A 645 -18.96 35.59 2.13
CA ASN A 645 -19.54 34.31 1.74
C ASN A 645 -18.70 33.11 2.20
N THR A 646 -17.40 33.33 2.46
CA THR A 646 -16.45 32.28 2.86
C THR A 646 -15.53 32.83 3.94
N LEU A 647 -15.43 32.11 5.05
CA LEU A 647 -14.48 32.37 6.12
C LEU A 647 -13.93 31.03 6.62
N GLN A 648 -12.67 30.74 6.32
CA GLN A 648 -12.08 29.41 6.58
C GLN A 648 -10.63 29.50 7.05
N ASN A 649 -10.34 28.84 8.17
CA ASN A 649 -8.97 28.58 8.60
C ASN A 649 -8.24 27.66 7.62
N SER A 650 -6.93 27.84 7.47
CA SER A 650 -6.09 26.96 6.66
C SER A 650 -6.08 25.56 7.27
N PRO A 651 -6.24 24.49 6.46
CA PRO A 651 -6.09 23.12 6.94
C PRO A 651 -4.68 22.81 7.50
N PHE A 652 -3.68 23.61 7.12
CA PHE A 652 -2.27 23.37 7.42
C PHE A 652 -1.74 24.29 8.53
N PHE A 653 -2.22 25.53 8.60
CA PHE A 653 -1.73 26.56 9.52
C PHE A 653 -2.85 27.06 10.44
N LYS A 654 -2.65 26.96 11.76
CA LYS A 654 -3.66 27.34 12.77
C LYS A 654 -3.87 28.85 12.88
N ASP A 655 -2.88 29.63 12.46
CA ASP A 655 -2.83 31.08 12.55
C ASP A 655 -3.19 31.76 11.22
N ILE A 656 -3.57 31.02 10.17
CA ILE A 656 -3.91 31.59 8.86
C ILE A 656 -5.36 31.31 8.52
N PHE A 657 -6.07 32.33 8.02
CA PHE A 657 -7.44 32.18 7.54
C PHE A 657 -7.69 32.94 6.24
N LEU A 658 -8.62 32.43 5.44
CA LEU A 658 -9.09 32.99 4.17
C LEU A 658 -10.47 33.61 4.39
N SER A 659 -10.64 34.83 3.89
CA SER A 659 -11.94 35.49 3.79
C SER A 659 -12.23 35.86 2.33
N ILE A 660 -13.47 35.64 1.89
CA ILE A 660 -13.94 35.99 0.55
C ILE A 660 -15.26 36.72 0.66
N GLY A 661 -15.34 37.88 0.01
CA GLY A 661 -16.52 38.73 -0.01
C GLY A 661 -16.48 39.69 -1.20
N GLY A 662 -17.59 39.75 -1.93
CA GLY A 662 -17.73 40.55 -3.15
C GLY A 662 -16.69 40.20 -4.20
N GLN A 663 -15.85 41.16 -4.58
CA GLN A 663 -14.82 40.99 -5.63
C GLN A 663 -13.41 40.75 -5.07
N LYS A 664 -13.26 40.55 -3.77
CA LYS A 664 -11.93 40.41 -3.14
C LYS A 664 -11.87 39.17 -2.27
N PHE A 665 -10.72 38.50 -2.30
CA PHE A 665 -10.32 37.59 -1.23
C PHE A 665 -9.14 38.19 -0.47
N ALA A 666 -8.98 37.75 0.78
CA ALA A 666 -7.80 38.06 1.58
C ALA A 666 -7.40 36.89 2.45
N ILE A 667 -6.09 36.73 2.61
CA ILE A 667 -5.46 35.77 3.51
C ILE A 667 -4.89 36.56 4.67
N TRP A 668 -5.25 36.16 5.88
CA TRP A 668 -4.91 36.85 7.11
C TRP A 668 -4.04 35.97 8.00
N LYS A 669 -3.21 36.60 8.82
CA LYS A 669 -2.47 35.94 9.89
C LYS A 669 -2.93 36.47 11.23
N GLU A 670 -3.25 35.56 12.14
CA GLU A 670 -3.57 35.91 13.51
C GLU A 670 -2.37 36.57 14.21
N GLY A 671 -2.64 37.64 14.96
CA GLY A 671 -1.61 38.44 15.63
C GLY A 671 -0.94 39.50 14.74
N VAL A 672 -1.22 39.52 13.43
CA VAL A 672 -0.76 40.59 12.54
C VAL A 672 -1.83 41.67 12.44
N THR A 673 -1.52 42.86 12.95
CA THR A 673 -2.44 44.01 12.99
C THR A 673 -2.30 44.95 11.77
N ASN A 674 -1.25 44.78 10.97
CA ASN A 674 -0.91 45.68 9.85
C ASN A 674 -1.74 45.43 8.56
N GLY A 675 -2.71 44.52 8.59
CA GLY A 675 -3.54 44.16 7.43
C GLY A 675 -3.38 42.69 6.99
N PRO A 676 -3.98 42.30 5.86
CA PRO A 676 -3.90 40.93 5.33
C PRO A 676 -2.48 40.61 4.83
N ILE A 677 -2.10 39.34 4.88
CA ILE A 677 -0.84 38.82 4.29
C ILE A 677 -0.88 38.99 2.77
N LEU A 678 -2.01 38.60 2.18
CA LEU A 678 -2.25 38.67 0.76
C LEU A 678 -3.67 39.15 0.53
N GLN A 679 -3.82 40.06 -0.42
CA GLN A 679 -5.11 40.55 -0.86
C GLN A 679 -5.14 40.50 -2.38
N SER A 680 -6.26 40.02 -2.92
CA SER A 680 -6.47 40.00 -4.37
C SER A 680 -6.62 41.40 -4.96
N SER A 681 -6.14 41.57 -6.19
CA SER A 681 -6.60 42.65 -7.08
C SER A 681 -8.04 42.38 -7.51
N CYS A 682 -8.88 43.43 -7.61
CA CYS A 682 -10.26 43.30 -8.07
C CYS A 682 -10.33 42.67 -9.48
N PRO A 683 -10.81 41.42 -9.62
CA PRO A 683 -10.99 40.78 -10.92
C PRO A 683 -12.27 41.31 -11.60
N ALA A 684 -12.41 41.00 -12.89
CA ALA A 684 -13.68 41.14 -13.59
C ALA A 684 -14.62 39.98 -13.17
N GLY A 685 -15.42 40.21 -12.13
CA GLY A 685 -16.45 39.26 -11.65
C GLY A 685 -16.55 39.20 -10.13
N ARG A 686 -17.71 38.75 -9.63
CA ARG A 686 -17.95 38.57 -8.19
C ARG A 686 -17.53 37.15 -7.77
N TYR A 687 -16.86 37.05 -6.63
CA TYR A 687 -16.57 35.77 -5.99
C TYR A 687 -17.77 35.31 -5.16
N THR A 688 -18.15 34.05 -5.32
CA THR A 688 -19.39 33.50 -4.75
C THR A 688 -19.14 32.36 -3.77
N ALA A 689 -18.05 31.62 -3.95
CA ALA A 689 -17.62 30.55 -3.06
C ALA A 689 -16.10 30.44 -3.06
N GLY A 690 -15.51 29.87 -2.01
CA GLY A 690 -14.13 29.39 -2.10
C GLY A 690 -13.77 28.39 -1.02
N GLN A 691 -12.68 27.68 -1.27
CA GLN A 691 -12.15 26.68 -0.35
C GLN A 691 -10.66 26.46 -0.55
N TRP A 692 -9.93 26.23 0.54
CA TRP A 692 -8.58 25.67 0.54
C TRP A 692 -8.51 24.28 -0.09
N SER A 693 -7.39 23.98 -0.75
CA SER A 693 -7.00 22.61 -1.02
C SER A 693 -6.79 21.84 0.28
N LEU A 694 -7.12 20.55 0.28
CA LEU A 694 -6.94 19.68 1.45
C LEU A 694 -5.53 19.05 1.50
N THR A 695 -4.77 19.13 0.40
CA THR A 695 -3.46 18.48 0.27
C THR A 695 -2.29 19.43 0.03
N ARG A 696 -2.52 20.60 -0.58
CA ARG A 696 -1.49 21.62 -0.82
C ARG A 696 -1.78 22.94 -0.08
N PRO A 697 -0.89 23.41 0.81
CA PRO A 697 -1.11 24.64 1.59
C PRO A 697 -1.26 25.94 0.79
N GLY A 698 -0.56 26.07 -0.32
CA GLY A 698 -0.54 27.25 -1.19
C GLY A 698 -1.62 27.25 -2.27
N VAL A 699 -2.53 26.26 -2.27
CA VAL A 699 -3.56 26.12 -3.30
C VAL A 699 -4.95 26.34 -2.71
N PHE A 700 -5.77 27.14 -3.40
CA PHE A 700 -7.18 27.33 -3.09
C PHE A 700 -8.00 27.60 -4.35
N PHE A 701 -9.29 27.31 -4.26
CA PHE A 701 -10.25 27.39 -5.35
C PHE A 701 -11.29 28.47 -5.05
N ILE A 702 -11.62 29.30 -6.03
CA ILE A 702 -12.66 30.35 -5.89
C ILE A 702 -13.64 30.25 -7.04
N GLY A 703 -14.94 30.20 -6.73
CA GLY A 703 -16.04 30.24 -7.69
C GLY A 703 -16.47 31.67 -8.00
N ARG A 704 -16.86 31.91 -9.25
CA ARG A 704 -17.37 33.19 -9.74
C ARG A 704 -18.85 33.13 -10.12
N ASP A 705 -19.45 34.32 -10.20
CA ASP A 705 -20.81 34.55 -10.69
C ASP A 705 -21.04 34.21 -12.17
N ASN A 706 -19.98 34.13 -12.97
CA ASN A 706 -20.04 33.76 -14.39
C ASN A 706 -19.81 32.26 -14.66
N GLY A 707 -19.73 31.44 -13.62
CA GLY A 707 -19.54 29.99 -13.74
C GLY A 707 -18.09 29.53 -13.92
N ASN A 708 -17.12 30.44 -13.77
CA ASN A 708 -15.70 30.12 -13.78
C ASN A 708 -15.18 29.80 -12.37
N ILE A 709 -14.25 28.85 -12.29
CA ILE A 709 -13.43 28.59 -11.11
C ILE A 709 -12.04 29.14 -11.34
N ASP A 710 -11.56 29.94 -10.40
CA ASP A 710 -10.18 30.36 -10.29
C ASP A 710 -9.40 29.37 -9.43
N ILE A 711 -8.28 28.89 -9.97
CA ILE A 711 -7.32 28.05 -9.27
C ILE A 711 -6.12 28.91 -8.91
N TRP A 712 -5.94 29.15 -7.62
CA TRP A 712 -4.79 29.89 -7.10
C TRP A 712 -3.72 28.90 -6.67
N ASP A 713 -2.49 29.12 -7.15
CA ASP A 713 -1.28 28.43 -6.71
C ASP A 713 -0.28 29.53 -6.35
N LEU A 714 -0.16 29.81 -5.05
CA LEU A 714 0.63 30.94 -4.53
C LEU A 714 2.12 30.82 -4.81
N LEU A 715 2.63 29.61 -5.09
CA LEU A 715 4.01 29.39 -5.48
C LEU A 715 4.27 29.74 -6.95
N LYS A 716 3.22 29.72 -7.79
CA LYS A 716 3.32 30.13 -9.20
C LYS A 716 3.04 31.61 -9.39
N LYS A 717 1.90 32.09 -8.87
CA LYS A 717 1.43 33.47 -9.04
C LYS A 717 0.66 33.92 -7.80
N THR A 718 0.97 35.12 -7.33
CA THR A 718 0.29 35.75 -6.18
C THR A 718 -0.63 36.91 -6.57
N HIS A 719 -0.45 37.49 -7.76
CA HIS A 719 -1.18 38.69 -8.22
C HIS A 719 -2.39 38.35 -9.09
N GLU A 720 -2.47 37.15 -9.65
CA GLU A 720 -3.55 36.68 -10.51
C GLU A 720 -3.73 35.16 -10.35
N PRO A 721 -4.91 34.60 -10.67
CA PRO A 721 -5.12 33.16 -10.59
C PRO A 721 -4.14 32.44 -11.52
N SER A 722 -3.60 31.31 -11.05
CA SER A 722 -2.67 30.50 -11.83
C SER A 722 -3.34 29.92 -13.07
N HIS A 723 -4.62 29.54 -12.93
CA HIS A 723 -5.48 29.09 -14.00
C HIS A 723 -6.95 29.43 -13.69
N PHE A 724 -7.80 29.50 -14.70
CA PHE A 724 -9.24 29.60 -14.53
C PHE A 724 -9.93 28.70 -15.55
N GLN A 725 -11.04 28.08 -15.15
CA GLN A 725 -11.78 27.15 -16.00
C GLN A 725 -13.28 27.41 -15.90
N ASN A 726 -13.96 27.44 -17.04
CA ASN A 726 -15.42 27.51 -17.09
C ASN A 726 -16.03 26.13 -16.82
N ILE A 727 -16.89 26.05 -15.80
CA ILE A 727 -17.57 24.80 -15.40
C ILE A 727 -19.05 24.87 -15.76
N SER A 728 -19.71 25.98 -15.43
CA SER A 728 -21.12 26.22 -15.77
C SER A 728 -21.28 27.56 -16.50
N LYS A 729 -22.47 27.77 -17.07
CA LYS A 729 -22.87 29.05 -17.68
C LYS A 729 -23.51 30.01 -16.68
N SER A 730 -23.67 29.57 -15.44
CA SER A 730 -24.41 30.28 -14.40
C SER A 730 -23.60 30.37 -13.11
N ILE A 731 -24.17 30.97 -12.06
CA ILE A 731 -23.43 31.32 -10.85
C ILE A 731 -22.98 30.05 -10.12
N ILE A 732 -21.69 29.95 -9.78
CA ILE A 732 -21.22 28.90 -8.86
C ILE A 732 -21.71 29.22 -7.45
N THR A 733 -22.40 28.27 -6.83
CA THR A 733 -23.05 28.45 -5.53
C THR A 733 -22.23 27.87 -4.38
N PHE A 734 -21.54 26.75 -4.60
CA PHE A 734 -20.76 26.08 -3.58
C PHE A 734 -19.57 25.32 -4.19
N ILE A 735 -18.47 25.24 -3.44
CA ILE A 735 -17.29 24.45 -3.80
C ILE A 735 -16.87 23.62 -2.59
N SER A 736 -16.61 22.33 -2.79
CA SER A 736 -16.19 21.42 -1.74
C SER A 736 -15.16 20.41 -2.27
N PRO A 737 -13.88 20.47 -1.87
CA PRO A 737 -12.88 19.48 -2.22
C PRO A 737 -12.99 18.21 -1.36
N SER A 738 -12.51 17.09 -1.90
CA SER A 738 -12.41 15.79 -1.23
C SER A 738 -11.12 15.09 -1.63
N SER A 739 -10.47 14.44 -0.66
CA SER A 739 -9.36 13.53 -0.90
C SER A 739 -9.86 12.08 -0.90
N ALA A 740 -9.92 11.47 -2.09
CA ALA A 740 -10.34 10.08 -2.26
C ALA A 740 -9.26 9.10 -1.82
N SER A 741 -8.08 9.27 -2.41
CA SER A 741 -6.89 8.46 -2.19
C SER A 741 -5.68 9.39 -2.12
N ALA A 742 -4.48 8.82 -2.02
CA ALA A 742 -3.24 9.60 -2.08
C ALA A 742 -3.01 10.23 -3.47
N GLU A 743 -3.61 9.66 -4.53
CA GLU A 743 -3.36 10.05 -5.91
C GLU A 743 -4.57 10.74 -6.57
N GLN A 744 -5.78 10.49 -6.07
CA GLN A 744 -7.02 11.02 -6.62
C GLN A 744 -7.71 11.97 -5.64
N HIS A 745 -8.04 13.15 -6.14
CA HIS A 745 -8.73 14.20 -5.41
C HIS A 745 -9.85 14.76 -6.28
N PHE A 746 -10.98 15.09 -5.65
CA PHE A 746 -12.16 15.59 -6.34
C PHE A 746 -12.55 16.97 -5.84
N LEU A 747 -13.16 17.76 -6.71
CA LEU A 747 -13.77 19.04 -6.42
C LEU A 747 -15.24 18.95 -6.82
N ALA A 748 -16.13 19.03 -5.83
CA ALA A 748 -17.55 19.22 -6.06
C ALA A 748 -17.85 20.71 -6.24
N VAL A 749 -18.57 21.04 -7.30
CA VAL A 749 -18.91 22.40 -7.70
C VAL A 749 -20.38 22.41 -8.04
N SER A 750 -21.18 23.22 -7.35
CA SER A 750 -22.59 23.39 -7.68
C SER A 750 -22.88 24.73 -8.33
N ASP A 751 -23.93 24.77 -9.14
CA ASP A 751 -24.45 26.00 -9.72
C ASP A 751 -25.83 26.40 -9.15
N ASP A 752 -26.33 27.54 -9.60
CA ASP A 752 -27.66 28.08 -9.26
C ASP A 752 -28.81 27.45 -10.05
N LEU A 753 -28.52 26.67 -11.09
CA LEU A 753 -29.48 25.93 -11.92
C LEU A 753 -29.80 24.53 -11.38
N GLY A 754 -29.18 24.15 -10.26
CA GLY A 754 -29.44 22.87 -9.60
C GLY A 754 -28.56 21.73 -10.12
N VAL A 755 -27.44 22.05 -10.75
CA VAL A 755 -26.46 21.08 -11.25
C VAL A 755 -25.27 20.97 -10.30
N LEU A 756 -24.88 19.75 -10.00
CA LEU A 756 -23.66 19.44 -9.24
C LEU A 756 -22.64 18.81 -10.18
N HIS A 757 -21.50 19.48 -10.37
CA HIS A 757 -20.36 18.99 -11.14
C HIS A 757 -19.30 18.40 -10.21
N ILE A 758 -18.86 17.18 -10.49
CA ILE A 758 -17.71 16.55 -9.84
C ILE A 758 -16.54 16.60 -10.82
N LEU A 759 -15.46 17.22 -10.38
CA LEU A 759 -14.24 17.39 -11.17
C LEU A 759 -13.09 16.67 -10.47
N GLU A 760 -12.23 16.02 -11.21
CA GLU A 760 -10.97 15.44 -10.75
C GLU A 760 -9.87 16.51 -10.76
N ILE A 761 -9.16 16.66 -9.64
CA ILE A 761 -8.07 17.61 -9.47
C ILE A 761 -6.76 16.98 -9.96
N CYS A 762 -6.08 17.63 -10.89
CA CYS A 762 -4.79 17.16 -11.40
C CYS A 762 -3.74 16.97 -10.30
N GLN A 763 -2.86 15.98 -10.49
CA GLN A 763 -1.79 15.63 -9.54
C GLN A 763 -0.89 16.82 -9.16
N THR A 764 -0.68 17.77 -10.07
CA THR A 764 0.11 18.99 -9.85
C THR A 764 -0.45 19.92 -8.77
N LEU A 765 -1.77 19.88 -8.55
CA LEU A 765 -2.46 20.65 -7.52
C LEU A 765 -2.66 19.86 -6.23
N CYS A 766 -2.27 18.57 -6.23
CA CYS A 766 -2.44 17.65 -5.11
C CYS A 766 -1.14 17.34 -4.38
N HIS A 767 -0.02 17.27 -5.11
CA HIS A 767 1.28 16.93 -4.52
C HIS A 767 2.02 18.20 -4.08
N PRO A 768 2.30 18.36 -2.77
CA PRO A 768 3.07 19.51 -2.29
C PRO A 768 4.50 19.44 -2.80
N SER A 769 5.08 20.59 -3.15
CA SER A 769 6.51 20.70 -3.45
C SER A 769 7.34 20.74 -2.17
N SER A 770 8.63 20.39 -2.24
CA SER A 770 9.57 20.52 -1.10
C SER A 770 9.70 21.93 -0.55
N ASP A 771 9.42 22.93 -1.38
CA ASP A 771 9.58 24.36 -1.08
C ASP A 771 8.32 24.99 -0.46
N GLU A 772 7.25 24.20 -0.27
CA GLU A 772 5.95 24.58 0.29
C GLU A 772 5.86 24.22 1.78
#